data_AF-A0A370H452-F1
#
_entry.id   AF-A0A370H452-F1
#
_cell.length_a   1.000
_cell.length_b   1.000
_cell.length_c   1.000
_cell.angle_alpha   90.00
_cell.angle_beta   90.00
_cell.angle_gamma   90.00
#
_symmetry.space_group_name_H-M   'P 1'
#
loop_
_entity.id
_entity.type
_entity.pdbx_description
1 polymer ?
#
loop_
_entity_poly.entity_id
_entity_poly.type
_entity_poly.pdbx_seq_one_letter_code
_entity_poly.pdbx_strand_id
1 'polypeptide(L)'
;MCGLLGFLTADVATDDVVNQVYDALQCGRHRGPDERGTWHDEHIILGFNRLSIIDIEHSHQPLFWGPPENPERYALAFNGEIYNYLELREQLRTEHGAQFRTEGDGESIVAGYHYWGIEVFARLRGMFAFAIWDTEQRKLVLARDPFGIKPLFVATGPNGTAYASEKKSLLELLPALGLSDELDVRALEHYTVLQYVPEPESLHKNVRRLESGCYAMLGPGEKPRVTRYFEPRFRVVPFSKSEDETAHTPSKRPQSPGRPNTAEHRYHEIAEVLKDSVAKHMRADVTVGSFLSGGIDSTAIAALAIQHNPNLLTFTSAFEREGYSEADVAAETAEAIGAKHYIRTVSPEDFAGAIPEIVWYLDDPVADPALVPLYFVAKEARKHVKVVLSGEGSDELFGGYTIYREPLSLKPFEYLPQGLRRLAGKLSDRIPEGTRGKSLLHRGSLTLEERYYGNARSFNDAQLRSVLREFRPEWTHQDVTGPIYAKQDADMDPVARMQHLDLFTWLRGDILVKADKMTMANSLELRVPFLDSEVFAVAEKIPYDQKITKETTKYALRRALEEIVPPHVLHRPKLGFPVPLRHWLRGPELHDWAAAQIADSQTDHLLDKSAIKAMLEAHRSGSSDHSRRLWTLLVFMIWHGIFVEDRIKPQIQEPTYPVRL
;
A
#
# COMPACT_ATOMS: atom_id res chain seq x y z
N MET A 1 11.94 12.08 -1.53
CA MET A 1 10.46 11.98 -1.35
C MET A 1 9.74 13.28 -1.58
N CYS A 2 8.57 13.27 -2.23
CA CYS A 2 7.88 14.52 -2.56
C CYS A 2 6.34 14.41 -2.53
N GLY A 3 5.66 15.56 -2.45
CA GLY A 3 4.28 15.71 -2.92
C GLY A 3 4.30 16.25 -4.34
N LEU A 4 3.72 15.54 -5.29
CA LEU A 4 3.57 15.99 -6.67
C LEU A 4 2.21 16.63 -6.89
N LEU A 5 2.18 17.67 -7.71
CA LEU A 5 0.97 18.23 -8.30
C LEU A 5 1.32 18.74 -9.70
N GLY A 6 0.49 18.48 -10.69
CA GLY A 6 0.70 19.10 -11.99
C GLY A 6 -0.58 19.23 -12.78
N PHE A 7 -0.55 20.13 -13.75
CA PHE A 7 -1.69 20.47 -14.60
C PHE A 7 -1.18 20.63 -16.03
N LEU A 8 -1.62 19.72 -16.91
CA LEU A 8 -1.43 19.84 -18.35
C LEU A 8 -2.68 20.47 -18.95
N THR A 9 -2.59 21.73 -19.36
CA THR A 9 -3.72 22.46 -19.94
C THR A 9 -4.06 21.95 -21.33
N ALA A 10 -5.34 22.02 -21.70
CA ALA A 10 -5.78 21.71 -23.06
C ALA A 10 -5.29 22.77 -24.07
N ASP A 11 -5.28 24.02 -23.63
CA ASP A 11 -4.77 25.19 -24.36
C ASP A 11 -3.54 25.77 -23.63
N VAL A 12 -3.32 27.08 -23.71
CA VAL A 12 -2.21 27.77 -23.04
C VAL A 12 -2.50 27.95 -21.54
N ALA A 13 -1.49 27.72 -20.70
CA ALA A 13 -1.56 27.98 -19.27
C ALA A 13 -1.73 29.47 -18.97
N THR A 14 -2.63 29.79 -18.04
CA THR A 14 -2.85 31.16 -17.56
C THR A 14 -2.23 31.33 -16.18
N ASP A 15 -1.83 32.56 -15.84
CA ASP A 15 -1.29 32.89 -14.52
C ASP A 15 -2.25 32.49 -13.38
N ASP A 16 -3.55 32.58 -13.61
CA ASP A 16 -4.58 32.16 -12.65
C ASP A 16 -4.51 30.67 -12.34
N VAL A 17 -4.33 29.82 -13.36
CA VAL A 17 -4.20 28.36 -13.17
C VAL A 17 -2.86 28.03 -12.49
N VAL A 18 -1.78 28.75 -12.83
CA VAL A 18 -0.48 28.59 -12.15
C VAL A 18 -0.61 28.89 -10.66
N ASN A 19 -1.26 29.99 -10.30
CA ASN A 19 -1.50 30.35 -8.90
C ASN A 19 -2.39 29.32 -8.18
N GLN A 20 -3.43 28.81 -8.83
CA GLN A 20 -4.27 27.75 -8.26
C GLN A 20 -3.49 26.46 -7.99
N VAL A 21 -2.61 26.05 -8.93
CA VAL A 21 -1.71 24.91 -8.71
C VAL A 21 -0.76 25.19 -7.55
N TYR A 22 -0.18 26.40 -7.50
CA TYR A 22 0.70 26.79 -6.39
C TYR A 22 -0.05 26.67 -5.06
N ASP A 23 -1.25 27.23 -4.92
CA ASP A 23 -2.04 27.19 -3.69
C ASP A 23 -2.43 25.77 -3.28
N ALA A 24 -2.87 24.93 -4.23
CA ALA A 24 -3.23 23.53 -4.01
C ALA A 24 -2.06 22.64 -3.56
N LEU A 25 -0.80 23.07 -3.74
CA LEU A 25 0.37 22.39 -3.14
C LEU A 25 0.31 22.39 -1.61
N GLN A 26 -0.38 23.35 -1.00
CA GLN A 26 -0.50 23.42 0.46
C GLN A 26 -1.13 22.14 1.03
N CYS A 27 -2.08 21.53 0.33
CA CYS A 27 -2.75 20.31 0.78
C CYS A 27 -1.80 19.10 0.89
N GLY A 28 -0.65 19.13 0.20
CA GLY A 28 0.37 18.08 0.22
C GLY A 28 1.66 18.48 0.96
N ARG A 29 1.68 19.61 1.67
CA ARG A 29 2.89 20.20 2.25
C ARG A 29 3.56 19.30 3.30
N HIS A 30 2.77 18.53 4.06
CA HIS A 30 3.28 17.54 5.03
C HIS A 30 4.18 16.47 4.39
N ARG A 31 4.02 16.19 3.09
CA ARG A 31 4.86 15.19 2.41
C ARG A 31 6.27 15.67 2.13
N GLY A 32 6.46 16.97 1.98
CA GLY A 32 7.71 17.55 1.52
C GLY A 32 7.96 18.90 2.16
N PRO A 33 8.38 18.92 3.44
CA PRO A 33 8.44 20.16 4.18
C PRO A 33 9.72 20.97 3.96
N ASP A 34 10.69 20.46 3.20
CA ASP A 34 12.00 21.09 3.04
C ASP A 34 11.98 22.15 1.93
N GLU A 35 11.22 21.92 0.85
CA GLU A 35 11.12 22.83 -0.30
C GLU A 35 9.72 22.77 -0.92
N ARG A 36 9.24 23.90 -1.45
CA ARG A 36 7.99 23.98 -2.23
C ARG A 36 8.23 24.88 -3.42
N GLY A 37 7.73 24.50 -4.59
CA GLY A 37 7.86 25.32 -5.78
C GLY A 37 6.96 24.89 -6.93
N THR A 38 6.94 25.74 -7.94
CA THR A 38 6.28 25.49 -9.23
C THR A 38 7.21 25.91 -10.36
N TRP A 39 7.08 25.22 -11.48
CA TRP A 39 7.66 25.59 -12.77
C TRP A 39 6.59 25.34 -13.84
N HIS A 40 6.57 26.14 -14.89
CA HIS A 40 5.63 25.93 -15.99
C HIS A 40 6.20 26.41 -17.31
N ASP A 41 5.64 25.89 -18.41
CA ASP A 41 5.81 26.42 -19.76
C ASP A 41 4.46 26.87 -20.34
N GLU A 42 4.31 26.83 -21.67
CA GLU A 42 3.06 27.16 -22.38
C GLU A 42 1.88 26.25 -22.00
N HIS A 43 2.12 24.98 -21.63
CA HIS A 43 1.06 23.98 -21.44
C HIS A 43 1.13 23.20 -20.13
N ILE A 44 2.33 22.94 -19.60
CA ILE A 44 2.49 22.17 -18.36
C ILE A 44 2.77 23.09 -17.19
N ILE A 45 2.14 22.81 -16.06
CA ILE A 45 2.48 23.37 -14.76
C ILE A 45 2.90 22.21 -13.87
N LEU A 46 4.13 22.23 -13.38
CA LEU A 46 4.72 21.27 -12.46
C LEU A 46 4.85 21.91 -11.09
N GLY A 47 4.16 21.36 -10.09
CA GLY A 47 4.26 21.71 -8.68
C GLY A 47 4.88 20.56 -7.87
N PHE A 48 5.66 20.93 -6.85
CA PHE A 48 6.29 19.96 -5.96
C PHE A 48 6.43 20.47 -4.52
N ASN A 49 6.39 19.54 -3.58
CA ASN A 49 6.85 19.69 -2.20
C ASN A 49 7.96 18.66 -1.97
N ARG A 50 9.17 19.04 -1.59
CA ARG A 50 10.33 18.14 -1.43
C ARG A 50 10.61 17.83 0.03
N LEU A 51 10.82 16.54 0.31
CA LEU A 51 11.52 16.02 1.50
C LEU A 51 12.89 15.50 1.00
N SER A 52 13.94 16.20 1.39
CA SER A 52 15.31 15.95 0.92
C SER A 52 15.93 14.78 1.69
N ILE A 53 16.37 13.77 0.94
CA ILE A 53 16.88 12.48 1.45
C ILE A 53 18.22 12.10 0.82
N ILE A 54 18.36 12.25 -0.51
CA ILE A 54 19.59 12.05 -1.28
C ILE A 54 19.93 13.36 -1.99
N ASP A 55 21.22 13.69 -2.03
CA ASP A 55 21.81 14.87 -2.69
C ASP A 55 21.00 16.14 -2.38
N ILE A 56 20.97 16.44 -1.09
CA ILE A 56 20.09 17.44 -0.49
C ILE A 56 20.25 18.81 -1.17
N GLU A 57 21.48 19.20 -1.48
CA GLU A 57 21.83 20.52 -1.99
C GLU A 57 21.59 20.71 -3.50
N HIS A 58 21.61 19.65 -4.31
CA HIS A 58 21.61 19.80 -5.78
C HIS A 58 20.42 19.16 -6.48
N SER A 59 19.78 18.15 -5.87
CA SER A 59 18.66 17.42 -6.49
C SER A 59 17.29 18.11 -6.33
N HIS A 60 17.23 19.41 -6.65
CA HIS A 60 16.00 20.20 -6.67
C HIS A 60 14.99 19.71 -7.71
N GLN A 61 13.73 20.12 -7.56
CA GLN A 61 12.66 19.80 -8.50
C GLN A 61 12.07 21.10 -9.12
N PRO A 62 11.48 21.04 -10.33
CA PRO A 62 11.64 19.93 -11.26
C PRO A 62 13.11 19.78 -11.67
N LEU A 63 13.52 18.53 -11.87
CA LEU A 63 14.84 18.20 -12.33
C LEU A 63 14.87 18.34 -13.85
N PHE A 64 15.81 19.14 -14.37
CA PHE A 64 16.01 19.28 -15.81
C PHE A 64 17.14 18.38 -16.29
N TRP A 65 16.89 17.63 -17.35
CA TRP A 65 17.90 16.82 -18.00
C TRP A 65 17.63 16.73 -19.51
N GLY A 66 18.68 16.52 -20.28
CA GLY A 66 18.60 16.28 -21.71
C GLY A 66 19.98 15.99 -22.28
N PRO A 67 20.05 15.47 -23.51
CA PRO A 67 21.33 15.19 -24.16
C PRO A 67 22.11 16.50 -24.41
N PRO A 68 23.43 16.45 -24.68
CA PRO A 68 24.27 17.66 -24.77
C PRO A 68 23.77 18.73 -25.76
N GLU A 69 23.10 18.31 -26.83
CA GLU A 69 22.48 19.18 -27.83
C GLU A 69 21.22 19.91 -27.33
N ASN A 70 20.53 19.38 -26.31
CA ASN A 70 19.37 19.99 -25.68
C ASN A 70 19.30 19.64 -24.19
N PRO A 71 20.14 20.29 -23.33
CA PRO A 71 20.31 19.91 -21.94
C PRO A 71 19.05 20.05 -21.06
N GLU A 72 18.03 20.78 -21.48
CA GLU A 72 16.82 21.05 -20.68
C GLU A 72 15.57 20.45 -21.35
N ARG A 73 15.74 19.52 -22.28
CA ARG A 73 14.62 18.90 -23.01
C ARG A 73 13.54 18.34 -22.09
N TYR A 74 13.94 17.67 -21.01
CA TYR A 74 13.04 16.99 -20.11
C TYR A 74 12.99 17.67 -18.75
N ALA A 75 11.78 17.87 -18.24
CA ALA A 75 11.52 18.28 -16.87
C ALA A 75 10.89 17.11 -16.08
N LEU A 76 11.47 16.76 -14.94
CA LEU A 76 11.03 15.67 -14.07
C LEU A 76 10.52 16.21 -12.74
N ALA A 77 9.30 15.83 -12.36
CA ALA A 77 8.83 15.91 -10.98
C ALA A 77 8.69 14.50 -10.41
N PHE A 78 9.26 14.24 -9.24
CA PHE A 78 9.54 12.88 -8.75
C PHE A 78 9.22 12.71 -7.26
N ASN A 79 8.35 11.76 -6.94
CA ASN A 79 8.09 11.30 -5.58
C ASN A 79 8.47 9.83 -5.45
N GLY A 80 9.61 9.56 -4.84
CA GLY A 80 10.09 8.19 -4.66
C GLY A 80 11.58 8.13 -4.38
N GLU A 81 12.11 6.93 -4.56
CA GLU A 81 13.54 6.59 -4.51
C GLU A 81 13.83 5.48 -5.53
N ILE A 82 14.84 5.64 -6.37
CA ILE A 82 15.34 4.62 -7.31
C ILE A 82 16.59 3.99 -6.71
N TYR A 83 16.45 2.84 -6.06
CA TYR A 83 17.53 2.25 -5.29
C TYR A 83 18.71 1.75 -6.15
N ASN A 84 18.48 1.42 -7.43
CA ASN A 84 19.53 1.00 -8.36
C ASN A 84 20.10 2.16 -9.22
N TYR A 85 19.89 3.42 -8.83
CA TYR A 85 20.31 4.56 -9.65
C TYR A 85 21.81 4.60 -9.96
N LEU A 86 22.67 4.19 -9.01
CA LEU A 86 24.12 4.12 -9.23
C LEU A 86 24.48 3.14 -10.35
N GLU A 87 23.84 1.97 -10.34
CA GLU A 87 24.04 0.95 -11.36
C GLU A 87 23.50 1.40 -12.73
N LEU A 88 22.32 2.04 -12.74
CA LEU A 88 21.74 2.61 -13.97
C LEU A 88 22.60 3.73 -14.56
N ARG A 89 23.13 4.63 -13.73
CA ARG A 89 24.01 5.72 -14.16
C ARG A 89 25.27 5.18 -14.81
N GLU A 90 25.89 4.17 -14.22
CA GLU A 90 27.10 3.55 -14.80
C GLU A 90 26.80 2.86 -16.13
N GLN A 91 25.66 2.17 -16.24
CA GLN A 91 25.21 1.57 -17.49
C GLN A 91 24.97 2.63 -18.57
N LEU A 92 24.23 3.69 -18.25
CA LEU A 92 23.91 4.79 -19.18
C LEU A 92 25.16 5.54 -19.63
N ARG A 93 26.11 5.78 -18.72
CA ARG A 93 27.41 6.40 -19.03
C ARG A 93 28.23 5.53 -19.98
N THR A 94 28.29 4.23 -19.72
CA THR A 94 29.12 3.29 -20.50
C THR A 94 28.54 3.00 -21.88
N GLU A 95 27.23 2.78 -21.97
CA GLU A 95 26.57 2.41 -23.23
C GLU A 95 26.25 3.61 -24.12
N HIS A 96 25.87 4.76 -23.53
CA HIS A 96 25.33 5.90 -24.28
C HIS A 96 26.11 7.20 -24.09
N GLY A 97 27.14 7.21 -23.22
CA GLY A 97 27.88 8.43 -22.91
C GLY A 97 27.08 9.46 -22.12
N ALA A 98 26.04 9.03 -21.39
CA ALA A 98 25.17 9.91 -20.62
C ALA A 98 25.95 10.73 -19.57
N GLN A 99 25.61 12.01 -19.47
CA GLN A 99 26.18 12.95 -18.49
C GLN A 99 25.16 13.27 -17.41
N PHE A 100 25.65 13.42 -16.18
CA PHE A 100 24.85 13.64 -14.99
C PHE A 100 25.40 14.84 -14.23
N ARG A 101 24.52 15.72 -13.75
CA ARG A 101 24.87 16.99 -13.08
C ARG A 101 24.66 16.93 -11.57
N THR A 102 23.83 15.99 -11.14
CA THR A 102 23.50 15.76 -9.72
C THR A 102 24.04 14.40 -9.28
N GLU A 103 24.12 14.18 -7.97
CA GLU A 103 24.41 12.86 -7.39
C GLU A 103 23.12 12.10 -7.03
N GLY A 104 21.96 12.75 -7.17
CA GLY A 104 20.66 12.15 -6.96
C GLY A 104 20.27 11.08 -7.96
N ASP A 105 19.19 10.39 -7.60
CA ASP A 105 18.63 9.26 -8.32
C ASP A 105 17.75 9.69 -9.52
N GLY A 106 17.14 10.88 -9.46
CA GLY A 106 16.21 11.38 -10.47
C GLY A 106 16.74 11.45 -11.90
N GLU A 107 17.99 11.87 -12.12
CA GLU A 107 18.54 11.97 -13.49
C GLU A 107 18.61 10.61 -14.20
N SER A 108 18.79 9.52 -13.45
CA SER A 108 18.84 8.16 -14.02
C SER A 108 17.52 7.75 -14.66
N ILE A 109 16.39 8.27 -14.15
CA ILE A 109 15.05 8.05 -14.71
C ILE A 109 14.96 8.71 -16.08
N VAL A 110 15.32 9.99 -16.16
CA VAL A 110 15.14 10.80 -17.37
C VAL A 110 16.12 10.38 -18.47
N ALA A 111 17.38 10.16 -18.10
CA ALA A 111 18.39 9.63 -19.00
C ALA A 111 17.98 8.25 -19.54
N GLY A 112 17.51 7.36 -18.67
CA GLY A 112 17.00 6.06 -19.09
C GLY A 112 15.77 6.16 -19.99
N TYR A 113 14.84 7.07 -19.73
CA TYR A 113 13.69 7.31 -20.60
C TYR A 113 14.11 7.83 -21.98
N HIS A 114 15.13 8.69 -22.06
CA HIS A 114 15.64 9.19 -23.33
C HIS A 114 16.24 8.07 -24.20
N TYR A 115 17.09 7.22 -23.63
CA TYR A 115 17.81 6.19 -24.40
C TYR A 115 17.03 4.88 -24.58
N TRP A 116 16.19 4.49 -23.63
CA TRP A 116 15.44 3.23 -23.64
C TRP A 116 13.93 3.41 -23.81
N GLY A 117 13.42 4.64 -23.82
CA GLY A 117 11.98 4.90 -23.85
C GLY A 117 11.27 4.32 -22.63
N ILE A 118 10.07 3.81 -22.84
CA ILE A 118 9.22 3.22 -21.78
C ILE A 118 9.82 1.95 -21.15
N GLU A 119 10.81 1.31 -21.78
CA GLU A 119 11.45 0.12 -21.22
C GLU A 119 12.21 0.42 -19.93
N VAL A 120 12.58 1.69 -19.70
CA VAL A 120 13.21 2.12 -18.44
C VAL A 120 12.36 1.75 -17.23
N PHE A 121 11.02 1.79 -17.31
CA PHE A 121 10.14 1.57 -16.16
C PHE A 121 10.26 0.15 -15.57
N ALA A 122 10.59 -0.84 -16.41
CA ALA A 122 10.85 -2.22 -15.97
C ALA A 122 12.27 -2.41 -15.39
N ARG A 123 13.18 -1.43 -15.59
CA ARG A 123 14.57 -1.43 -15.10
C ARG A 123 14.73 -0.68 -13.79
N LEU A 124 13.78 0.19 -13.45
CA LEU A 124 13.77 0.94 -12.19
C LEU A 124 13.48 -0.02 -11.02
N ARG A 125 14.42 -0.15 -10.11
CA ARG A 125 14.24 -0.83 -8.83
C ARG A 125 14.02 0.22 -7.76
N GLY A 126 12.77 0.46 -7.39
CA GLY A 126 12.43 1.58 -6.53
C GLY A 126 10.94 1.66 -6.21
N MET A 127 10.61 2.61 -5.33
CA MET A 127 9.24 3.06 -5.10
C MET A 127 9.11 4.45 -5.72
N PHE A 128 8.12 4.69 -6.57
CA PHE A 128 8.05 5.93 -7.33
C PHE A 128 6.67 6.23 -7.88
N ALA A 129 6.37 7.53 -7.91
CA ALA A 129 5.45 8.15 -8.82
C ALA A 129 6.17 9.36 -9.42
N PHE A 130 6.15 9.54 -10.73
CA PHE A 130 6.79 10.69 -11.37
C PHE A 130 6.05 11.19 -12.60
N ALA A 131 6.41 12.40 -13.01
CA ALA A 131 6.00 13.05 -14.23
C ALA A 131 7.23 13.50 -15.03
N ILE A 132 7.34 13.06 -16.28
CA ILE A 132 8.34 13.54 -17.24
C ILE A 132 7.61 14.36 -18.29
N TRP A 133 7.99 15.62 -18.43
CA TRP A 133 7.55 16.46 -19.53
C TRP A 133 8.66 16.56 -20.59
N ASP A 134 8.35 16.15 -21.82
CA ASP A 134 9.21 16.37 -22.99
C ASP A 134 8.82 17.69 -23.66
N THR A 135 9.65 18.73 -23.48
CA THR A 135 9.41 20.08 -24.01
C THR A 135 9.44 20.15 -25.53
N GLU A 136 10.10 19.20 -26.19
CA GLU A 136 10.21 19.15 -27.65
C GLU A 136 8.97 18.47 -28.27
N GLN A 137 8.57 17.32 -27.72
CA GLN A 137 7.41 16.57 -28.20
C GLN A 137 6.08 17.04 -27.61
N ARG A 138 6.11 17.93 -26.61
CA ARG A 138 4.95 18.38 -25.83
C ARG A 138 4.15 17.20 -25.28
N LYS A 139 4.86 16.29 -24.62
CA LYS A 139 4.30 15.02 -24.14
C LYS A 139 4.61 14.82 -22.67
N LEU A 140 3.55 14.57 -21.90
CA LEU A 140 3.62 14.20 -20.51
C LEU A 140 3.61 12.67 -20.39
N VAL A 141 4.51 12.16 -19.55
CA VAL A 141 4.53 10.77 -19.13
C VAL A 141 4.42 10.70 -17.62
N LEU A 142 3.40 10.03 -17.13
CA LEU A 142 3.21 9.69 -15.73
C LEU A 142 3.56 8.22 -15.54
N ALA A 143 4.29 7.86 -14.50
CA ALA A 143 4.52 6.44 -14.17
C ALA A 143 4.43 6.21 -12.66
N ARG A 144 3.97 5.01 -12.30
CA ARG A 144 3.82 4.56 -10.92
C ARG A 144 4.44 3.17 -10.76
N ASP A 145 5.13 2.97 -9.63
CA ASP A 145 5.91 1.77 -9.33
C ASP A 145 5.11 0.46 -9.39
N PRO A 146 5.79 -0.70 -9.54
CA PRO A 146 5.16 -2.01 -9.74
C PRO A 146 4.05 -2.37 -8.75
N PHE A 147 4.22 -2.00 -7.48
CA PHE A 147 3.30 -2.39 -6.40
C PHE A 147 2.35 -1.26 -5.98
N GLY A 148 2.58 -0.04 -6.47
CA GLY A 148 1.81 1.15 -6.12
C GLY A 148 2.16 1.72 -4.75
N ILE A 149 3.42 1.56 -4.32
CA ILE A 149 3.95 2.06 -3.04
C ILE A 149 3.75 3.56 -2.93
N LYS A 150 4.03 4.32 -4.01
CA LYS A 150 3.77 5.77 -4.05
C LYS A 150 2.42 6.06 -4.69
N PRO A 151 1.58 6.94 -4.11
CA PRO A 151 0.27 7.24 -4.67
C PRO A 151 0.39 8.20 -5.87
N LEU A 152 -0.53 8.03 -6.82
CA LEU A 152 -0.72 8.97 -7.93
C LEU A 152 -2.18 8.97 -8.39
N PHE A 153 -2.81 10.14 -8.30
CA PHE A 153 -4.18 10.41 -8.74
C PHE A 153 -4.16 11.25 -10.02
N VAL A 154 -5.20 11.11 -10.84
CA VAL A 154 -5.39 11.83 -12.10
C VAL A 154 -6.86 12.25 -12.23
N ALA A 155 -7.09 13.47 -12.72
CA ALA A 155 -8.39 13.99 -13.09
C ALA A 155 -8.31 14.65 -14.47
N THR A 156 -9.21 14.29 -15.39
CA THR A 156 -9.21 14.81 -16.77
C THR A 156 -10.56 15.43 -17.09
N GLY A 157 -10.55 16.70 -17.44
CA GLY A 157 -11.72 17.49 -17.84
C GLY A 157 -11.54 18.16 -19.20
N PRO A 158 -12.50 18.97 -19.65
CA PRO A 158 -12.40 19.70 -20.91
C PRO A 158 -11.19 20.65 -20.97
N ASN A 159 -10.75 21.21 -19.83
CA ASN A 159 -9.68 22.21 -19.80
C ASN A 159 -8.28 21.60 -19.63
N GLY A 160 -8.15 20.27 -19.50
CA GLY A 160 -6.86 19.61 -19.36
C GLY A 160 -6.89 18.38 -18.46
N THR A 161 -5.70 17.97 -18.02
CA THR A 161 -5.50 16.87 -17.07
C THR A 161 -4.62 17.32 -15.92
N ALA A 162 -5.08 17.14 -14.69
CA ALA A 162 -4.26 17.32 -13.49
C ALA A 162 -3.90 15.97 -12.86
N TYR A 163 -2.76 15.92 -12.19
CA TYR A 163 -2.32 14.76 -11.41
C TYR A 163 -1.72 15.20 -10.08
N ALA A 164 -1.81 14.34 -9.06
CA ALA A 164 -1.26 14.65 -7.75
C ALA A 164 -0.90 13.39 -6.97
N SER A 165 0.03 13.49 -6.01
CA SER A 165 0.27 12.42 -5.05
C SER A 165 -0.92 12.20 -4.12
N GLU A 166 -1.70 13.24 -3.82
CA GLU A 166 -2.86 13.17 -2.92
C GLU A 166 -4.09 13.77 -3.58
N LYS A 167 -5.20 13.03 -3.55
CA LYS A 167 -6.47 13.38 -4.21
C LYS A 167 -6.96 14.76 -3.80
N LYS A 168 -6.80 15.15 -2.54
CA LYS A 168 -7.27 16.44 -2.02
C LYS A 168 -6.67 17.65 -2.75
N SER A 169 -5.43 17.57 -3.24
CA SER A 169 -4.86 18.62 -4.10
C SER A 169 -5.58 18.71 -5.45
N LEU A 170 -6.13 17.61 -5.97
CA LEU A 170 -6.94 17.62 -7.19
C LEU A 170 -8.35 18.17 -6.95
N LEU A 171 -8.91 18.00 -5.75
CA LEU A 171 -10.23 18.55 -5.41
C LEU A 171 -10.23 20.08 -5.57
N GLU A 172 -9.16 20.75 -5.13
CA GLU A 172 -8.96 22.20 -5.32
C GLU A 172 -8.89 22.62 -6.80
N LEU A 173 -8.49 21.70 -7.68
CA LEU A 173 -8.30 21.95 -9.12
C LEU A 173 -9.48 21.48 -9.99
N LEU A 174 -10.50 20.81 -9.42
CA LEU A 174 -11.66 20.36 -10.19
C LEU A 174 -12.37 21.52 -10.93
N PRO A 175 -12.61 22.69 -10.31
CA PRO A 175 -13.21 23.82 -11.02
C PRO A 175 -12.37 24.28 -12.22
N ALA A 176 -11.05 24.33 -12.07
CA ALA A 176 -10.13 24.70 -13.16
C ALA A 176 -10.17 23.71 -14.33
N LEU A 177 -10.39 22.42 -14.03
CA LEU A 177 -10.58 21.37 -15.02
C LEU A 177 -11.97 21.39 -15.68
N GLY A 178 -12.93 22.15 -15.14
CA GLY A 178 -14.33 22.11 -15.56
C GLY A 178 -15.06 20.86 -15.08
N LEU A 179 -14.71 20.36 -13.90
CA LEU A 179 -15.25 19.15 -13.28
C LEU A 179 -16.00 19.48 -11.99
N SER A 180 -16.96 18.63 -11.62
CA SER A 180 -17.63 18.65 -10.31
C SER A 180 -16.97 17.69 -9.33
N ASP A 181 -17.23 17.91 -8.04
CA ASP A 181 -16.86 17.07 -6.90
C ASP A 181 -17.90 15.96 -6.60
N GLU A 182 -18.70 15.56 -7.60
CA GLU A 182 -19.78 14.59 -7.42
C GLU A 182 -19.25 13.23 -6.92
N LEU A 183 -19.97 12.65 -5.94
CA LEU A 183 -19.62 11.37 -5.34
C LEU A 183 -19.96 10.16 -6.23
N ASP A 184 -19.07 9.16 -6.23
CA ASP A 184 -19.28 7.87 -6.86
C ASP A 184 -19.97 6.90 -5.88
N VAL A 185 -21.30 6.81 -5.96
CA VAL A 185 -22.11 5.94 -5.08
C VAL A 185 -21.77 4.45 -5.23
N ARG A 186 -21.22 4.04 -6.39
CA ARG A 186 -20.75 2.67 -6.59
C ARG A 186 -19.47 2.42 -5.78
N ALA A 187 -18.55 3.37 -5.79
CA ALA A 187 -17.33 3.30 -5.00
C ALA A 187 -17.63 3.27 -3.48
N LEU A 188 -18.71 3.92 -3.02
CA LEU A 188 -19.20 3.81 -1.64
C LEU A 188 -19.64 2.37 -1.30
N GLU A 189 -20.37 1.72 -2.20
CA GLU A 189 -20.78 0.33 -1.99
C GLU A 189 -19.57 -0.61 -1.94
N HIS A 190 -18.62 -0.45 -2.87
CA HIS A 190 -17.35 -1.20 -2.85
C HIS A 190 -16.56 -0.96 -1.56
N TYR A 191 -16.42 0.30 -1.13
CA TYR A 191 -15.76 0.65 0.14
C TYR A 191 -16.41 -0.04 1.34
N THR A 192 -17.75 -0.09 1.38
CA THR A 192 -18.46 -0.68 2.52
C THR A 192 -18.20 -2.19 2.64
N VAL A 193 -17.98 -2.87 1.50
CA VAL A 193 -17.63 -4.29 1.45
C VAL A 193 -16.14 -4.54 1.75
N LEU A 194 -15.26 -3.81 1.06
CA LEU A 194 -13.82 -4.04 1.03
C LEU A 194 -13.06 -3.33 2.14
N GLN A 195 -13.68 -2.35 2.81
CA GLN A 195 -13.12 -1.43 3.81
C GLN A 195 -12.18 -0.35 3.28
N TYR A 196 -11.93 -0.32 1.98
CA TYR A 196 -11.19 0.71 1.27
C TYR A 196 -11.80 0.88 -0.11
N VAL A 197 -11.58 2.05 -0.73
CA VAL A 197 -11.97 2.25 -2.13
C VAL A 197 -10.95 1.50 -3.00
N PRO A 198 -11.36 0.61 -3.92
CA PRO A 198 -10.42 -0.14 -4.76
C PRO A 198 -9.85 0.71 -5.90
N GLU A 199 -8.62 0.47 -6.33
CA GLU A 199 -8.09 1.09 -7.55
C GLU A 199 -8.78 0.53 -8.80
N PRO A 200 -9.03 1.33 -9.85
CA PRO A 200 -8.66 2.74 -10.04
C PRO A 200 -9.69 3.75 -9.49
N GLU A 201 -10.72 3.30 -8.78
CA GLU A 201 -11.80 4.14 -8.29
C GLU A 201 -11.32 5.17 -7.25
N SER A 202 -12.14 6.19 -7.01
CA SER A 202 -12.07 7.11 -5.87
C SER A 202 -13.52 7.43 -5.47
N LEU A 203 -13.75 7.99 -4.28
CA LEU A 203 -15.12 8.41 -3.93
C LEU A 203 -15.61 9.62 -4.73
N HIS A 204 -14.76 10.32 -5.47
CA HIS A 204 -15.17 11.38 -6.38
C HIS A 204 -15.11 10.85 -7.82
N LYS A 205 -16.22 10.95 -8.56
CA LYS A 205 -16.37 10.31 -9.90
C LYS A 205 -15.27 10.71 -10.89
N ASN A 206 -14.84 11.97 -10.80
CA ASN A 206 -13.94 12.61 -11.75
C ASN A 206 -12.45 12.44 -11.39
N VAL A 207 -12.15 11.78 -10.27
CA VAL A 207 -10.77 11.50 -9.86
C VAL A 207 -10.54 9.99 -9.85
N ARG A 208 -9.46 9.55 -10.47
CA ARG A 208 -9.05 8.14 -10.54
C ARG A 208 -7.61 7.98 -10.06
N ARG A 209 -7.25 6.81 -9.56
CA ARG A 209 -5.86 6.45 -9.29
C ARG A 209 -5.21 5.88 -10.55
N LEU A 210 -3.99 6.31 -10.87
CA LEU A 210 -3.17 5.56 -11.83
C LEU A 210 -2.81 4.24 -11.15
N GLU A 211 -3.25 3.12 -11.70
CA GLU A 211 -2.99 1.81 -11.08
C GLU A 211 -1.50 1.55 -10.87
N SER A 212 -1.17 0.75 -9.85
CA SER A 212 0.18 0.18 -9.67
C SER A 212 0.73 -0.43 -10.96
N GLY A 213 2.03 -0.29 -11.22
CA GLY A 213 2.71 -0.91 -12.36
C GLY A 213 2.23 -0.42 -13.73
N CYS A 214 1.69 0.80 -13.79
CA CYS A 214 1.22 1.44 -15.00
C CYS A 214 1.93 2.77 -15.26
N TYR A 215 1.98 3.15 -16.53
CA TYR A 215 2.30 4.50 -16.96
C TYR A 215 1.15 5.06 -17.81
N ALA A 216 1.05 6.38 -17.86
CA ALA A 216 0.10 7.10 -18.71
C ALA A 216 0.85 8.10 -19.59
N MET A 217 0.44 8.21 -20.85
CA MET A 217 0.98 9.20 -21.80
C MET A 217 -0.14 10.09 -22.32
N LEU A 218 0.14 11.38 -22.48
CA LEU A 218 -0.80 12.37 -23.01
C LEU A 218 -0.08 13.64 -23.49
N GLY A 219 -0.62 14.28 -24.51
CA GLY A 219 -0.33 15.67 -24.88
C GLY A 219 -1.46 16.63 -24.45
N PRO A 220 -1.29 17.95 -24.69
CA PRO A 220 -2.33 18.96 -24.47
C PRO A 220 -3.65 18.57 -25.15
N GLY A 221 -4.75 18.61 -24.38
CA GLY A 221 -6.10 18.28 -24.87
C GLY A 221 -6.38 16.79 -25.07
N GLU A 222 -5.39 15.91 -24.85
CA GLU A 222 -5.57 14.46 -24.97
C GLU A 222 -5.98 13.81 -23.64
N LYS A 223 -6.71 12.69 -23.75
CA LYS A 223 -6.97 11.82 -22.59
C LYS A 223 -5.75 10.94 -22.29
N PRO A 224 -5.45 10.66 -21.01
CA PRO A 224 -4.38 9.73 -20.63
C PRO A 224 -4.55 8.35 -21.29
N ARG A 225 -3.51 7.88 -21.99
CA ARG A 225 -3.42 6.50 -22.46
C ARG A 225 -2.62 5.68 -21.46
N VAL A 226 -3.32 4.83 -20.71
CA VAL A 226 -2.73 4.04 -19.61
C VAL A 226 -2.28 2.67 -20.14
N THR A 227 -1.05 2.29 -19.81
CA THR A 227 -0.47 0.99 -20.15
C THR A 227 0.18 0.37 -18.91
N ARG A 228 -0.12 -0.91 -18.67
CA ARG A 228 0.52 -1.73 -17.63
C ARG A 228 1.86 -2.26 -18.13
N TYR A 229 2.92 -2.04 -17.36
CA TYR A 229 4.27 -2.55 -17.66
C TYR A 229 4.72 -3.65 -16.70
N PHE A 230 4.03 -3.81 -15.55
CA PHE A 230 4.31 -4.85 -14.56
C PHE A 230 3.09 -5.76 -14.34
N GLU A 231 3.32 -7.07 -14.46
CA GLU A 231 2.32 -8.12 -14.25
C GLU A 231 2.91 -9.31 -13.47
N PRO A 232 2.47 -9.54 -12.22
CA PRO A 232 2.79 -10.74 -11.43
C PRO A 232 2.37 -12.03 -12.15
N ARG A 233 3.27 -13.02 -12.27
CA ARG A 233 2.97 -14.27 -12.98
C ARG A 233 3.00 -15.52 -12.11
N PHE A 234 3.66 -15.48 -10.94
CA PHE A 234 3.71 -16.63 -10.02
C PHE A 234 4.16 -17.94 -10.70
N ARG A 235 5.20 -17.84 -11.55
CA ARG A 235 5.78 -19.01 -12.25
C ARG A 235 6.59 -19.85 -11.28
N VAL A 236 5.93 -20.83 -10.66
CA VAL A 236 6.52 -21.71 -9.64
C VAL A 236 7.70 -22.52 -10.19
N VAL A 237 8.79 -22.54 -9.43
CA VAL A 237 9.94 -23.42 -9.64
C VAL A 237 9.98 -24.45 -8.49
N PRO A 238 9.74 -25.74 -8.75
CA PRO A 238 9.76 -26.77 -7.71
C PRO A 238 11.12 -26.84 -7.03
N PHE A 239 11.17 -27.07 -5.72
CA PHE A 239 12.44 -27.33 -5.02
C PHE A 239 12.83 -28.79 -5.29
N SER A 240 14.02 -29.03 -5.82
CA SER A 240 14.52 -30.40 -5.98
C SER A 240 14.89 -30.96 -4.61
N LYS A 241 14.56 -32.22 -4.36
CA LYS A 241 15.10 -32.94 -3.20
C LYS A 241 16.62 -33.11 -3.39
N SER A 242 17.39 -32.97 -2.32
CA SER A 242 18.83 -33.26 -2.33
C SER A 242 19.07 -34.70 -2.79
N GLU A 243 20.18 -34.95 -3.48
CA GLU A 243 20.54 -36.27 -4.02
C GLU A 243 20.72 -37.35 -2.92
N ASP A 244 20.78 -36.96 -1.64
CA ASP A 244 20.96 -37.86 -0.50
C ASP A 244 19.69 -38.62 -0.06
N GLU A 245 18.49 -38.23 -0.47
CA GLU A 245 17.24 -38.96 -0.12
C GLU A 245 16.81 -40.01 -1.14
N THR A 246 17.41 -40.05 -2.34
CA THR A 246 17.02 -40.98 -3.42
C THR A 246 18.17 -41.86 -3.91
N ALA A 247 18.93 -42.45 -2.98
CA ALA A 247 19.88 -43.50 -3.33
C ALA A 247 19.18 -44.85 -3.65
N HIS A 248 18.21 -44.91 -4.57
CA HIS A 248 17.66 -46.20 -5.06
C HIS A 248 17.13 -46.20 -6.51
N THR A 249 17.32 -45.17 -7.34
CA THR A 249 16.98 -45.33 -8.78
C THR A 249 17.83 -44.46 -9.70
N PRO A 250 18.64 -45.04 -10.61
CA PRO A 250 19.44 -44.25 -11.55
C PRO A 250 18.55 -43.75 -12.71
N SER A 251 18.24 -42.45 -12.72
CA SER A 251 17.63 -41.78 -13.87
C SER A 251 18.70 -41.30 -14.84
N LYS A 252 18.66 -41.82 -16.07
CA LYS A 252 19.51 -41.41 -17.21
C LYS A 252 18.90 -40.19 -17.91
N ARG A 253 19.16 -38.98 -17.42
CA ARG A 253 19.10 -37.77 -18.28
C ARG A 253 20.26 -36.84 -17.93
N PRO A 254 21.01 -36.33 -18.94
CA PRO A 254 22.10 -35.40 -18.70
C PRO A 254 21.52 -34.07 -18.20
N GLN A 255 21.94 -33.65 -17.01
CA GLN A 255 21.63 -32.34 -16.45
C GLN A 255 22.45 -31.28 -17.23
N SER A 256 21.79 -30.22 -17.70
CA SER A 256 22.45 -29.00 -18.18
C SER A 256 23.25 -28.35 -17.04
N PRO A 257 24.35 -27.63 -17.31
CA PRO A 257 25.12 -26.97 -16.26
C PRO A 257 24.33 -25.76 -15.73
N GLY A 258 23.51 -25.99 -14.69
CA GLY A 258 22.66 -25.00 -14.06
C GLY A 258 22.78 -25.07 -12.54
N ARG A 259 22.56 -23.94 -11.85
CA ARG A 259 22.65 -23.78 -10.39
C ARG A 259 21.86 -24.89 -9.65
N PRO A 260 22.34 -25.38 -8.49
CA PRO A 260 21.62 -26.39 -7.71
C PRO A 260 20.24 -25.86 -7.28
N ASN A 261 19.21 -26.71 -7.36
CA ASN A 261 17.81 -26.33 -7.06
C ASN A 261 17.32 -26.92 -5.73
N THR A 262 18.24 -27.25 -4.81
CA THR A 262 17.93 -27.84 -3.50
C THR A 262 17.18 -26.85 -2.61
N ALA A 263 16.44 -27.35 -1.62
CA ALA A 263 15.70 -26.51 -0.69
C ALA A 263 16.60 -25.50 0.03
N GLU A 264 17.79 -25.94 0.47
CA GLU A 264 18.78 -25.11 1.16
C GLU A 264 19.27 -23.97 0.25
N HIS A 265 19.55 -24.25 -1.02
CA HIS A 265 19.96 -23.22 -1.98
C HIS A 265 18.84 -22.20 -2.22
N ARG A 266 17.58 -22.65 -2.26
CA ARG A 266 16.42 -21.75 -2.42
C ARG A 266 16.18 -20.89 -1.18
N TYR A 267 16.37 -21.42 0.04
CA TYR A 267 16.32 -20.61 1.25
C TYR A 267 17.45 -19.59 1.30
N HIS A 268 18.66 -19.97 0.88
CA HIS A 268 19.78 -19.05 0.77
C HIS A 268 19.51 -17.95 -0.27
N GLU A 269 18.92 -18.26 -1.41
CA GLU A 269 18.51 -17.25 -2.41
C GLU A 269 17.53 -16.23 -1.83
N ILE A 270 16.55 -16.67 -1.02
CA ILE A 270 15.61 -15.78 -0.32
C ILE A 270 16.35 -14.88 0.68
N ALA A 271 17.28 -15.44 1.46
CA ALA A 271 18.06 -14.68 2.43
C ALA A 271 18.96 -13.63 1.75
N GLU A 272 19.66 -14.00 0.68
CA GLU A 272 20.55 -13.11 -0.06
C GLU A 272 19.82 -11.99 -0.78
N VAL A 273 18.68 -12.27 -1.43
CA VAL A 273 17.91 -11.21 -2.09
C VAL A 273 17.33 -10.22 -1.08
N LEU A 274 16.98 -10.68 0.13
CA LEU A 274 16.53 -9.79 1.21
C LEU A 274 17.68 -8.95 1.78
N LYS A 275 18.88 -9.53 1.96
CA LYS A 275 20.08 -8.79 2.35
C LYS A 275 20.40 -7.70 1.34
N ASP A 276 20.42 -8.04 0.05
CA ASP A 276 20.65 -7.07 -1.03
C ASP A 276 19.57 -5.99 -1.04
N SER A 277 18.30 -6.36 -0.90
CA SER A 277 17.21 -5.38 -0.83
C SER A 277 17.37 -4.42 0.33
N VAL A 278 17.63 -4.90 1.56
CA VAL A 278 17.84 -4.02 2.71
C VAL A 278 19.06 -3.11 2.49
N ALA A 279 20.17 -3.62 1.95
CA ALA A 279 21.34 -2.82 1.64
C ALA A 279 21.03 -1.67 0.66
N LYS A 280 20.21 -1.94 -0.36
CA LYS A 280 19.74 -0.93 -1.33
C LYS A 280 18.81 0.11 -0.68
N HIS A 281 17.89 -0.32 0.19
CA HIS A 281 16.98 0.55 0.91
C HIS A 281 17.65 1.36 2.03
N MET A 282 18.88 1.01 2.44
CA MET A 282 19.70 1.79 3.38
C MET A 282 20.45 2.96 2.72
N ARG A 283 20.46 3.09 1.38
CA ARG A 283 21.09 4.20 0.66
C ARG A 283 20.35 5.53 0.95
N ALA A 284 20.93 6.41 1.75
CA ALA A 284 20.40 7.74 2.06
C ALA A 284 21.50 8.64 2.62
N ASP A 285 21.38 9.97 2.45
CA ASP A 285 22.28 10.97 3.07
C ASP A 285 21.76 11.43 4.44
N VAL A 286 20.78 10.73 4.99
CA VAL A 286 20.10 11.03 6.26
C VAL A 286 20.01 9.78 7.13
N THR A 287 19.78 9.97 8.43
CA THR A 287 19.65 8.82 9.34
C THR A 287 18.42 7.97 9.01
N VAL A 288 18.65 6.66 8.82
CA VAL A 288 17.63 5.64 8.59
C VAL A 288 17.35 4.89 9.89
N GLY A 289 16.09 4.80 10.28
CA GLY A 289 15.58 3.95 11.36
C GLY A 289 14.79 2.75 10.85
N SER A 290 14.13 2.01 11.75
CA SER A 290 13.25 0.91 11.36
C SER A 290 12.06 0.77 12.31
N PHE A 291 10.89 0.44 11.77
CA PHE A 291 9.78 -0.04 12.59
C PHE A 291 10.03 -1.49 13.01
N LEU A 292 9.84 -1.75 14.31
CA LEU A 292 10.06 -3.07 14.89
C LEU A 292 8.78 -3.52 15.59
N SER A 293 8.11 -4.49 14.99
CA SER A 293 7.02 -5.24 15.62
C SER A 293 7.56 -6.52 16.27
N GLY A 294 6.72 -7.23 17.03
CA GLY A 294 7.09 -8.54 17.58
C GLY A 294 7.11 -9.68 16.54
N GLY A 295 6.85 -9.37 15.25
CA GLY A 295 6.79 -10.32 14.16
C GLY A 295 8.12 -10.50 13.40
N ILE A 296 8.28 -11.68 12.80
CA ILE A 296 9.47 -12.09 12.04
C ILE A 296 9.85 -11.13 10.90
N ASP A 297 8.87 -10.49 10.27
CA ASP A 297 9.07 -9.66 9.09
C ASP A 297 9.88 -8.39 9.43
N SER A 298 9.40 -7.60 10.39
CA SER A 298 10.10 -6.39 10.83
C SER A 298 11.42 -6.71 11.55
N THR A 299 11.47 -7.84 12.27
CA THR A 299 12.72 -8.28 12.90
C THR A 299 13.79 -8.58 11.86
N ALA A 300 13.45 -9.26 10.76
CA ALA A 300 14.39 -9.51 9.68
C ALA A 300 14.93 -8.21 9.08
N ILE A 301 14.06 -7.24 8.81
CA ILE A 301 14.46 -5.92 8.30
C ILE A 301 15.40 -5.21 9.28
N ALA A 302 15.06 -5.14 10.56
CA ALA A 302 15.90 -4.47 11.56
C ALA A 302 17.25 -5.18 11.78
N ALA A 303 17.26 -6.52 11.83
CA ALA A 303 18.46 -7.33 12.00
C ALA A 303 19.43 -7.24 10.81
N LEU A 304 18.90 -7.01 9.60
CA LEU A 304 19.72 -6.74 8.41
C LEU A 304 20.17 -5.28 8.36
N ALA A 305 19.29 -4.33 8.70
CA ALA A 305 19.58 -2.90 8.64
C ALA A 305 20.69 -2.48 9.63
N ILE A 306 20.74 -3.08 10.82
CA ILE A 306 21.76 -2.75 11.83
C ILE A 306 23.18 -3.14 11.40
N GLN A 307 23.31 -4.07 10.44
CA GLN A 307 24.61 -4.42 9.84
C GLN A 307 25.18 -3.28 8.98
N HIS A 308 24.32 -2.40 8.47
CA HIS A 308 24.70 -1.20 7.70
C HIS A 308 24.74 0.07 8.57
N ASN A 309 23.97 0.11 9.65
CA ASN A 309 23.96 1.20 10.61
C ASN A 309 23.99 0.65 12.05
N PRO A 310 25.17 0.55 12.70
CA PRO A 310 25.28 0.07 14.09
C PRO A 310 24.52 0.92 15.12
N ASN A 311 24.15 2.16 14.78
CA ASN A 311 23.38 3.07 15.64
C ASN A 311 21.88 3.07 15.26
N LEU A 312 21.37 1.98 14.69
CA LEU A 312 19.98 1.87 14.24
C LEU A 312 19.01 2.21 15.37
N LEU A 313 18.08 3.12 15.07
CA LEU A 313 16.96 3.44 15.94
C LEU A 313 15.73 2.64 15.51
N THR A 314 15.09 1.97 16.46
CA THR A 314 13.88 1.19 16.23
C THR A 314 12.69 1.76 16.99
N PHE A 315 11.50 1.65 16.40
CA PHE A 315 10.28 2.24 16.94
C PHE A 315 9.11 1.25 16.93
N THR A 316 8.30 1.25 17.98
CA THR A 316 7.04 0.48 18.04
C THR A 316 5.92 1.30 18.67
N SER A 317 4.67 0.93 18.36
CA SER A 317 3.49 1.44 19.05
C SER A 317 2.92 0.39 20.00
N ALA A 318 2.30 0.84 21.08
CA ALA A 318 1.70 0.01 22.11
C ALA A 318 0.32 0.55 22.51
N PHE A 319 -0.52 -0.31 23.08
CA PHE A 319 -1.75 0.11 23.77
C PHE A 319 -1.62 -0.24 25.25
N GLU A 320 -2.28 0.53 26.12
CA GLU A 320 -2.25 0.32 27.58
C GLU A 320 -2.92 -1.01 28.00
N ARG A 321 -3.72 -1.62 27.12
CA ARG A 321 -4.52 -2.81 27.44
C ARG A 321 -3.73 -4.10 27.22
N GLU A 322 -3.73 -4.95 28.24
CA GLU A 322 -3.14 -6.29 28.19
C GLU A 322 -3.71 -7.14 27.04
N GLY A 323 -2.83 -7.87 26.33
CA GLY A 323 -3.18 -8.69 25.16
C GLY A 323 -3.30 -7.92 23.84
N TYR A 324 -3.13 -6.59 23.85
CA TYR A 324 -3.18 -5.73 22.66
C TYR A 324 -1.84 -5.05 22.34
N SER A 325 -0.74 -5.46 22.98
CA SER A 325 0.58 -4.84 22.81
C SER A 325 1.65 -5.88 22.46
N GLU A 326 2.50 -5.56 21.49
CA GLU A 326 3.72 -6.32 21.14
C GLU A 326 4.99 -5.68 21.74
N ALA A 327 4.85 -4.65 22.60
CA ALA A 327 5.94 -3.80 23.06
C ALA A 327 7.07 -4.55 23.76
N ASP A 328 6.75 -5.48 24.67
CA ASP A 328 7.75 -6.25 25.41
C ASP A 328 8.61 -7.11 24.47
N VAL A 329 7.98 -7.64 23.42
CA VAL A 329 8.65 -8.47 22.41
C VAL A 329 9.54 -7.63 21.54
N ALA A 330 9.05 -6.47 21.09
CA ALA A 330 9.83 -5.54 20.29
C ALA A 330 11.05 -5.03 21.08
N ALA A 331 10.90 -4.79 22.39
CA ALA A 331 12.00 -4.43 23.28
C ALA A 331 13.03 -5.56 23.44
N GLU A 332 12.58 -6.79 23.70
CA GLU A 332 13.45 -7.98 23.78
C GLU A 332 14.21 -8.21 22.46
N THR A 333 13.52 -8.09 21.32
CA THR A 333 14.13 -8.20 20.00
C THR A 333 15.13 -7.09 19.73
N ALA A 334 14.81 -5.84 20.08
CA ALA A 334 15.73 -4.72 19.92
C ALA A 334 17.00 -4.90 20.74
N GLU A 335 16.87 -5.36 21.99
CA GLU A 335 18.00 -5.71 22.86
C GLU A 335 18.84 -6.83 22.24
N ALA A 336 18.19 -7.90 21.74
CA ALA A 336 18.87 -9.04 21.12
C ALA A 336 19.69 -8.66 19.87
N ILE A 337 19.25 -7.67 19.09
CA ILE A 337 19.99 -7.19 17.91
C ILE A 337 20.91 -5.99 18.22
N GLY A 338 20.85 -5.43 19.43
CA GLY A 338 21.66 -4.27 19.84
C GLY A 338 21.14 -2.90 19.37
N ALA A 339 19.86 -2.79 18.98
CA ALA A 339 19.26 -1.54 18.52
C ALA A 339 18.72 -0.69 19.66
N LYS A 340 18.82 0.65 19.55
CA LYS A 340 18.12 1.55 20.48
C LYS A 340 16.63 1.55 20.15
N HIS A 341 15.78 1.33 21.15
CA HIS A 341 14.33 1.16 20.96
C HIS A 341 13.51 2.28 21.60
N TYR A 342 12.47 2.74 20.90
CA TYR A 342 11.48 3.70 21.39
C TYR A 342 10.07 3.10 21.29
N ILE A 343 9.29 3.25 22.36
CA ILE A 343 7.92 2.75 22.45
C ILE A 343 6.97 3.94 22.60
N ARG A 344 5.96 4.02 21.73
CA ARG A 344 4.88 5.01 21.83
C ARG A 344 3.55 4.33 22.19
N THR A 345 3.10 4.52 23.42
CA THR A 345 1.78 4.06 23.89
C THR A 345 0.67 4.96 23.37
N VAL A 346 -0.46 4.42 22.93
CA VAL A 346 -1.63 5.15 22.41
C VAL A 346 -2.82 4.95 23.35
N SER A 347 -3.40 6.04 23.86
CA SER A 347 -4.61 6.01 24.70
C SER A 347 -5.89 6.01 23.83
N PRO A 348 -7.07 5.69 24.40
CA PRO A 348 -8.34 5.81 23.69
C PRO A 348 -8.66 7.26 23.24
N GLU A 349 -8.26 8.26 24.03
CA GLU A 349 -8.45 9.68 23.72
C GLU A 349 -7.52 10.12 22.59
N ASP A 350 -6.25 9.71 22.65
CA ASP A 350 -5.30 9.86 21.53
C ASP A 350 -5.89 9.24 20.26
N PHE A 351 -6.51 8.06 20.39
CA PHE A 351 -7.10 7.34 19.28
C PHE A 351 -8.27 8.12 18.66
N ALA A 352 -9.26 8.53 19.46
CA ALA A 352 -10.44 9.26 18.97
C ALA A 352 -10.07 10.63 18.37
N GLY A 353 -9.18 11.36 19.04
CA GLY A 353 -8.77 12.70 18.66
C GLY A 353 -8.01 12.76 17.33
N ALA A 354 -7.26 11.70 17.00
CA ALA A 354 -6.48 11.64 15.76
C ALA A 354 -7.31 11.29 14.51
N ILE A 355 -8.51 10.72 14.65
CA ILE A 355 -9.29 10.21 13.51
C ILE A 355 -9.58 11.29 12.45
N PRO A 356 -10.08 12.50 12.78
CA PRO A 356 -10.33 13.52 11.78
C PRO A 356 -9.08 13.87 10.94
N GLU A 357 -7.92 14.02 11.59
CA GLU A 357 -6.65 14.29 10.89
C GLU A 357 -6.25 13.10 9.99
N ILE A 358 -6.28 11.88 10.54
CA ILE A 358 -5.94 10.65 9.81
C ILE A 358 -6.81 10.50 8.57
N VAL A 359 -8.13 10.71 8.70
CA VAL A 359 -9.07 10.61 7.57
C VAL A 359 -8.80 11.66 6.50
N TRP A 360 -8.39 12.88 6.89
CA TRP A 360 -7.95 13.90 5.93
C TRP A 360 -6.64 13.52 5.20
N TYR A 361 -5.71 12.85 5.87
CA TYR A 361 -4.49 12.36 5.22
C TYR A 361 -4.75 11.24 4.21
N LEU A 362 -5.75 10.40 4.45
CA LEU A 362 -6.06 9.24 3.62
C LEU A 362 -6.63 9.57 2.24
N ASP A 363 -7.14 10.79 2.03
CA ASP A 363 -7.91 11.21 0.85
C ASP A 363 -9.25 10.49 0.67
N ASP A 364 -9.23 9.18 0.44
CA ASP A 364 -10.40 8.28 0.45
C ASP A 364 -10.41 7.49 1.78
N PRO A 365 -11.57 7.13 2.33
CA PRO A 365 -11.61 6.44 3.60
C PRO A 365 -11.02 5.03 3.49
N VAL A 366 -10.25 4.66 4.51
CA VAL A 366 -9.76 3.29 4.75
C VAL A 366 -10.13 2.92 6.19
N ALA A 367 -10.89 1.84 6.35
CA ALA A 367 -11.45 1.43 7.64
C ALA A 367 -10.59 0.37 8.35
N ASP A 368 -9.27 0.60 8.38
CA ASP A 368 -8.31 -0.18 9.18
C ASP A 368 -7.97 0.56 10.48
N PRO A 369 -8.37 0.06 11.65
CA PRO A 369 -8.02 0.67 12.93
C PRO A 369 -6.49 0.82 13.16
N ALA A 370 -5.65 -0.01 12.51
CA ALA A 370 -4.20 0.03 12.66
C ALA A 370 -3.54 1.29 12.06
N LEU A 371 -4.31 2.13 11.32
CA LEU A 371 -3.88 3.46 10.88
C LEU A 371 -3.41 4.34 12.04
N VAL A 372 -4.11 4.28 13.17
CA VAL A 372 -3.87 5.15 14.32
C VAL A 372 -2.55 4.85 15.05
N PRO A 373 -2.27 3.60 15.49
CA PRO A 373 -0.97 3.29 16.08
C PRO A 373 0.19 3.56 15.11
N LEU A 374 -0.01 3.37 13.81
CA LEU A 374 0.99 3.70 12.79
C LEU A 374 1.26 5.22 12.71
N TYR A 375 0.21 6.05 12.71
CA TYR A 375 0.36 7.51 12.76
C TYR A 375 1.17 7.96 13.96
N PHE A 376 0.90 7.40 15.16
CA PHE A 376 1.63 7.79 16.37
C PHE A 376 3.07 7.30 16.41
N VAL A 377 3.37 6.06 15.96
CA VAL A 377 4.77 5.60 15.89
C VAL A 377 5.56 6.36 14.83
N ALA A 378 4.93 6.73 13.71
CA ALA A 378 5.57 7.59 12.71
C ALA A 378 5.87 8.99 13.25
N LYS A 379 4.92 9.58 13.99
CA LYS A 379 5.10 10.86 14.69
C LYS A 379 6.25 10.80 15.69
N GLU A 380 6.42 9.69 16.40
CA GLU A 380 7.55 9.45 17.30
C GLU A 380 8.86 9.31 16.52
N ALA A 381 8.90 8.43 15.52
CA ALA A 381 10.10 8.19 14.71
C ALA A 381 10.62 9.46 14.04
N ARG A 382 9.71 10.32 13.53
CA ARG A 382 10.10 11.55 12.86
C ARG A 382 10.89 12.53 13.75
N LYS A 383 10.74 12.45 15.07
CA LYS A 383 11.56 13.25 16.01
C LYS A 383 13.05 12.91 15.93
N HIS A 384 13.39 11.74 15.39
CA HIS A 384 14.73 11.18 15.38
C HIS A 384 15.29 10.94 13.97
N VAL A 385 14.46 10.55 13.02
CA VAL A 385 14.88 10.14 11.67
C VAL A 385 14.00 10.74 10.58
N LYS A 386 14.50 10.79 9.33
CA LYS A 386 13.70 11.16 8.14
C LYS A 386 13.22 9.94 7.35
N VAL A 387 13.85 8.77 7.55
CA VAL A 387 13.56 7.53 6.84
C VAL A 387 13.38 6.38 7.84
N VAL A 388 12.41 5.51 7.61
CA VAL A 388 12.23 4.24 8.33
C VAL A 388 12.04 3.08 7.36
N LEU A 389 12.58 1.91 7.71
CA LEU A 389 12.27 0.65 7.03
C LEU A 389 11.11 -0.09 7.71
N SER A 390 10.28 -0.77 6.91
CA SER A 390 9.16 -1.59 7.39
C SER A 390 9.11 -2.97 6.73
N GLY A 391 8.47 -3.93 7.40
CA GLY A 391 8.28 -5.31 6.95
C GLY A 391 7.03 -5.55 6.09
N GLU A 392 6.34 -4.50 5.64
CA GLU A 392 5.13 -4.61 4.81
C GLU A 392 5.40 -5.32 3.48
N GLY A 393 4.41 -6.06 2.97
CA GLY A 393 4.51 -6.85 1.74
C GLY A 393 4.99 -8.30 1.95
N SER A 394 5.60 -8.61 3.10
CA SER A 394 6.07 -9.97 3.39
C SER A 394 4.91 -10.99 3.37
N ASP A 395 3.74 -10.65 3.93
CA ASP A 395 2.58 -11.55 3.95
C ASP A 395 2.05 -11.84 2.55
N GLU A 396 1.97 -10.82 1.70
CA GLU A 396 1.50 -10.92 0.32
C GLU A 396 2.45 -11.75 -0.54
N LEU A 397 3.76 -11.55 -0.41
CA LEU A 397 4.75 -12.22 -1.25
C LEU A 397 5.05 -13.66 -0.83
N PHE A 398 5.17 -13.91 0.48
CA PHE A 398 5.60 -15.21 1.01
C PHE A 398 4.46 -16.05 1.59
N GLY A 399 3.21 -15.60 1.46
CA GLY A 399 2.03 -16.34 1.90
C GLY A 399 1.92 -16.38 3.43
N GLY A 400 1.79 -15.21 4.07
CA GLY A 400 1.79 -15.09 5.53
C GLY A 400 0.43 -15.03 6.20
N TYR A 401 -0.61 -14.62 5.48
CA TYR A 401 -1.96 -14.52 6.03
C TYR A 401 -2.54 -15.90 6.37
N THR A 402 -3.19 -16.01 7.52
CA THR A 402 -3.82 -17.26 7.97
C THR A 402 -4.93 -17.72 7.03
N ILE A 403 -5.62 -16.79 6.34
CA ILE A 403 -6.63 -17.13 5.33
C ILE A 403 -6.03 -17.90 4.14
N TYR A 404 -4.74 -17.77 3.84
CA TYR A 404 -4.09 -18.56 2.80
C TYR A 404 -4.05 -20.07 3.12
N ARG A 405 -4.31 -20.47 4.37
CA ARG A 405 -4.50 -21.87 4.76
C ARG A 405 -5.91 -22.40 4.50
N GLU A 406 -6.83 -21.53 4.11
CA GLU A 406 -8.22 -21.90 3.89
C GLU A 406 -8.41 -22.98 2.80
N PRO A 407 -7.69 -22.97 1.65
CA PRO A 407 -7.77 -24.07 0.68
C PRO A 407 -7.41 -25.43 1.28
N LEU A 408 -6.42 -25.51 2.19
CA LEU A 408 -6.10 -26.75 2.89
C LEU A 408 -7.28 -27.23 3.75
N SER A 409 -7.98 -26.30 4.40
CA SER A 409 -9.11 -26.60 5.27
C SER A 409 -10.37 -26.99 4.48
N LEU A 410 -10.50 -26.49 3.25
CA LEU A 410 -11.65 -26.74 2.37
C LEU A 410 -11.41 -27.87 1.36
N LYS A 411 -10.20 -28.41 1.26
CA LYS A 411 -9.85 -29.54 0.37
C LYS A 411 -10.86 -30.70 0.41
N PRO A 412 -11.42 -31.12 1.57
CA PRO A 412 -12.46 -32.16 1.59
C PRO A 412 -13.72 -31.81 0.77
N PHE A 413 -14.10 -30.53 0.71
CA PHE A 413 -15.26 -30.07 -0.05
C PHE A 413 -15.02 -30.12 -1.56
N GLU A 414 -13.76 -30.04 -2.00
CA GLU A 414 -13.39 -30.14 -3.42
C GLU A 414 -13.63 -31.55 -4.00
N TYR A 415 -13.80 -32.57 -3.16
CA TYR A 415 -14.21 -33.90 -3.60
C TYR A 415 -15.73 -34.07 -3.74
N LEU A 416 -16.54 -33.11 -3.26
CA LEU A 416 -17.99 -33.16 -3.38
C LEU A 416 -18.45 -32.72 -4.78
N PRO A 417 -19.39 -33.45 -5.43
CA PRO A 417 -20.07 -33.00 -6.64
C PRO A 417 -20.73 -31.61 -6.47
N GLN A 418 -20.78 -30.82 -7.53
CA GLN A 418 -21.30 -29.44 -7.51
C GLN A 418 -22.73 -29.33 -6.94
N GLY A 419 -23.60 -30.31 -7.24
CA GLY A 419 -24.96 -30.34 -6.69
C GLY A 419 -25.01 -30.46 -5.17
N LEU A 420 -24.13 -31.28 -4.58
CA LEU A 420 -24.02 -31.45 -3.11
C LEU A 420 -23.39 -30.23 -2.45
N ARG A 421 -22.42 -29.57 -3.11
CA ARG A 421 -21.87 -28.29 -2.63
C ARG A 421 -22.95 -27.21 -2.55
N ARG A 422 -23.74 -27.03 -3.62
CA ARG A 422 -24.85 -26.06 -3.63
C ARG A 422 -25.91 -26.36 -2.56
N LEU A 423 -26.17 -27.64 -2.30
CA LEU A 423 -27.07 -28.05 -1.21
C LEU A 423 -26.50 -27.68 0.17
N ALA A 424 -25.19 -27.89 0.38
CA ALA A 424 -24.52 -27.48 1.62
C ALA A 424 -24.62 -25.97 1.85
N GLY A 425 -24.50 -25.16 0.79
CA GLY A 425 -24.73 -23.71 0.85
C GLY A 425 -26.13 -23.36 1.33
N LYS A 426 -27.17 -23.88 0.65
CA LYS A 426 -28.58 -23.66 1.04
C LYS A 426 -28.93 -24.14 2.45
N LEU A 427 -28.27 -25.20 2.92
CA LEU A 427 -28.43 -25.69 4.29
C LEU A 427 -27.77 -24.75 5.29
N SER A 428 -26.62 -24.18 4.94
CA SER A 428 -25.92 -23.20 5.77
C SER A 428 -26.75 -21.94 6.02
N ASP A 429 -27.49 -21.47 5.01
CA ASP A 429 -28.35 -20.27 5.13
C ASP A 429 -29.46 -20.43 6.18
N ARG A 430 -29.85 -21.68 6.50
CA ARG A 430 -30.84 -21.99 7.53
C ARG A 430 -30.24 -22.14 8.93
N ILE A 431 -28.92 -22.15 9.07
CA ILE A 431 -28.23 -22.25 10.35
C ILE A 431 -28.13 -20.85 10.97
N PRO A 432 -28.46 -20.66 12.26
CA PRO A 432 -28.31 -19.37 12.93
C PRO A 432 -26.87 -18.84 12.86
N GLU A 433 -26.72 -17.52 12.73
CA GLU A 433 -25.42 -16.85 12.80
C GLU A 433 -24.70 -17.17 14.12
N GLY A 434 -23.37 -17.33 14.06
CA GLY A 434 -22.54 -17.71 15.22
C GLY A 434 -22.46 -19.21 15.53
N THR A 435 -23.21 -20.07 14.82
CA THR A 435 -23.12 -21.53 15.00
C THR A 435 -21.79 -22.07 14.48
N ARG A 436 -21.08 -22.87 15.31
CA ARG A 436 -19.80 -23.49 14.93
C ARG A 436 -19.96 -24.37 13.68
N GLY A 437 -19.14 -24.13 12.66
CA GLY A 437 -19.15 -24.90 11.41
C GLY A 437 -20.01 -24.31 10.29
N LYS A 438 -20.96 -23.39 10.56
CA LYS A 438 -21.76 -22.70 9.53
C LYS A 438 -20.87 -22.02 8.49
N SER A 439 -19.93 -21.20 8.96
CA SER A 439 -19.00 -20.47 8.09
C SER A 439 -18.15 -21.41 7.23
N LEU A 440 -17.75 -22.57 7.75
CA LEU A 440 -16.98 -23.56 6.99
C LEU A 440 -17.85 -24.20 5.89
N LEU A 441 -19.08 -24.59 6.22
CA LEU A 441 -20.04 -25.18 5.27
C LEU A 441 -20.40 -24.20 4.14
N HIS A 442 -20.69 -22.94 4.49
CA HIS A 442 -20.97 -21.89 3.51
C HIS A 442 -19.78 -21.69 2.57
N ARG A 443 -18.57 -21.48 3.11
CA ARG A 443 -17.37 -21.25 2.30
C ARG A 443 -16.99 -22.46 1.44
N GLY A 444 -17.20 -23.68 1.95
CA GLY A 444 -16.99 -24.91 1.18
C GLY A 444 -17.98 -25.12 0.04
N SER A 445 -19.09 -24.37 0.00
CA SER A 445 -20.06 -24.41 -1.09
C SER A 445 -19.75 -23.49 -2.28
N LEU A 446 -18.83 -22.54 -2.08
CA LEU A 446 -18.47 -21.49 -3.03
C LEU A 446 -17.14 -21.79 -3.73
N THR A 447 -16.97 -21.26 -4.94
CA THR A 447 -15.65 -21.27 -5.61
C THR A 447 -14.68 -20.31 -4.94
N LEU A 448 -13.39 -20.38 -5.28
CA LEU A 448 -12.39 -19.48 -4.70
C LEU A 448 -12.71 -18.00 -5.03
N GLU A 449 -13.15 -17.74 -6.24
CA GLU A 449 -13.47 -16.41 -6.79
C GLU A 449 -14.72 -15.81 -6.16
N GLU A 450 -15.72 -16.66 -5.88
CA GLU A 450 -16.93 -16.25 -5.16
C GLU A 450 -16.63 -15.95 -3.68
N ARG A 451 -15.72 -16.72 -3.08
CA ARG A 451 -15.53 -16.67 -1.64
C ARG A 451 -14.33 -15.86 -1.20
N TYR A 452 -13.36 -15.52 -2.04
CA TYR A 452 -12.16 -14.78 -1.67
C TYR A 452 -12.07 -13.48 -2.46
N TYR A 453 -12.13 -12.37 -1.74
CA TYR A 453 -12.08 -11.02 -2.29
C TYR A 453 -11.29 -10.09 -1.35
N GLY A 454 -10.29 -10.65 -0.68
CA GLY A 454 -9.42 -9.96 0.27
C GLY A 454 -9.58 -10.44 1.73
N ASN A 455 -8.66 -9.95 2.57
CA ASN A 455 -8.58 -10.28 4.01
C ASN A 455 -9.68 -9.59 4.85
N ALA A 456 -10.30 -8.55 4.30
CA ALA A 456 -11.30 -7.76 4.99
C ALA A 456 -12.72 -8.01 4.47
N ARG A 457 -13.62 -8.39 5.40
CA ARG A 457 -15.06 -8.50 5.14
C ARG A 457 -15.81 -7.83 6.27
N SER A 458 -16.58 -6.80 5.91
CA SER A 458 -17.36 -6.04 6.89
C SER A 458 -18.85 -6.38 6.76
N PHE A 459 -19.43 -6.30 5.56
CA PHE A 459 -20.86 -6.48 5.31
C PHE A 459 -21.15 -7.62 4.31
N ASN A 460 -22.34 -8.23 4.45
CA ASN A 460 -23.00 -9.00 3.38
C ASN A 460 -24.14 -8.19 2.75
N ASP A 461 -24.70 -8.62 1.63
CA ASP A 461 -25.74 -7.90 0.88
C ASP A 461 -26.97 -7.51 1.71
N ALA A 462 -27.44 -8.41 2.58
CA ALA A 462 -28.58 -8.13 3.45
C ALA A 462 -28.26 -7.03 4.46
N GLN A 463 -27.02 -7.01 4.98
CA GLN A 463 -26.54 -5.97 5.88
C GLN A 463 -26.27 -4.65 5.14
N LEU A 464 -25.74 -4.68 3.91
CA LEU A 464 -25.59 -3.49 3.06
C LEU A 464 -26.94 -2.83 2.80
N ARG A 465 -27.92 -3.62 2.36
CA ARG A 465 -29.30 -3.14 2.13
C ARG A 465 -29.91 -2.48 3.35
N SER A 466 -29.52 -2.89 4.55
CA SER A 466 -30.04 -2.31 5.80
C SER A 466 -29.43 -0.94 6.13
N VAL A 467 -28.25 -0.61 5.61
CA VAL A 467 -27.52 0.62 5.97
C VAL A 467 -27.33 1.59 4.81
N LEU A 468 -27.38 1.13 3.55
CA LEU A 468 -27.29 1.98 2.35
C LEU A 468 -28.70 2.33 1.84
N ARG A 469 -28.92 3.61 1.51
CA ARG A 469 -30.19 4.08 0.92
C ARG A 469 -30.40 3.58 -0.50
N GLU A 470 -29.34 3.60 -1.30
CA GLU A 470 -29.36 3.20 -2.71
C GLU A 470 -28.52 1.94 -2.97
N PHE A 471 -28.73 0.88 -2.18
CA PHE A 471 -28.08 -0.41 -2.42
C PHE A 471 -28.46 -0.97 -3.80
N ARG A 472 -27.46 -1.35 -4.60
CA ARG A 472 -27.64 -1.95 -5.93
C ARG A 472 -27.09 -3.38 -5.93
N PRO A 473 -27.95 -4.42 -5.95
CA PRO A 473 -27.48 -5.81 -5.90
C PRO A 473 -26.60 -6.24 -7.10
N GLU A 474 -26.63 -5.48 -8.18
CA GLU A 474 -25.75 -5.67 -9.34
C GLU A 474 -24.32 -5.17 -9.11
N TRP A 475 -24.08 -4.31 -8.12
CA TRP A 475 -22.74 -3.83 -7.75
C TRP A 475 -22.18 -4.76 -6.69
N THR A 476 -21.14 -5.49 -7.04
CA THR A 476 -20.58 -6.51 -6.13
C THR A 476 -19.07 -6.41 -6.09
N HIS A 477 -18.45 -7.03 -5.10
CA HIS A 477 -16.99 -7.14 -5.07
C HIS A 477 -16.41 -7.78 -6.35
N GLN A 478 -17.20 -8.53 -7.13
CA GLN A 478 -16.75 -9.15 -8.39
C GLN A 478 -16.51 -8.13 -9.51
N ASP A 479 -17.08 -6.93 -9.40
CA ASP A 479 -16.76 -5.82 -10.31
C ASP A 479 -15.26 -5.46 -10.23
N VAL A 480 -14.69 -5.61 -9.04
CA VAL A 480 -13.29 -5.36 -8.74
C VAL A 480 -12.46 -6.63 -8.96
N THR A 481 -12.89 -7.76 -8.38
CA THR A 481 -12.07 -8.98 -8.35
C THR A 481 -12.16 -9.82 -9.63
N GLY A 482 -13.28 -9.77 -10.35
CA GLY A 482 -13.53 -10.56 -11.55
C GLY A 482 -12.48 -10.32 -12.66
N PRO A 483 -12.21 -9.06 -13.06
CA PRO A 483 -11.18 -8.76 -14.06
C PRO A 483 -9.78 -9.22 -13.65
N ILE A 484 -9.46 -9.24 -12.36
CA ILE A 484 -8.17 -9.69 -11.83
C ILE A 484 -8.08 -11.21 -11.90
N TYR A 485 -9.13 -11.92 -11.48
CA TYR A 485 -9.22 -13.38 -11.58
C TYR A 485 -9.16 -13.87 -13.03
N ALA A 486 -9.79 -13.17 -13.97
CA ALA A 486 -9.80 -13.52 -15.38
C ALA A 486 -8.41 -13.49 -16.05
N LYS A 487 -7.44 -12.78 -15.45
CA LYS A 487 -6.06 -12.68 -15.95
C LYS A 487 -5.11 -13.73 -15.36
N GLN A 488 -5.57 -14.53 -14.40
CA GLN A 488 -4.74 -15.55 -13.74
C GLN A 488 -4.48 -16.72 -14.68
N ASP A 489 -3.24 -17.22 -14.64
CA ASP A 489 -2.87 -18.43 -15.37
C ASP A 489 -3.56 -19.66 -14.74
N ALA A 490 -3.99 -20.61 -15.57
CA ALA A 490 -4.81 -21.75 -15.14
C ALA A 490 -4.08 -22.72 -14.20
N ASP A 491 -2.76 -22.70 -14.18
CA ASP A 491 -1.88 -23.53 -13.36
C ASP A 491 -1.47 -22.87 -12.03
N MET A 492 -1.90 -21.63 -11.75
CA MET A 492 -1.68 -20.99 -10.46
C MET A 492 -2.34 -21.80 -9.34
N ASP A 493 -1.53 -22.17 -8.33
CA ASP A 493 -2.04 -22.82 -7.14
C ASP A 493 -3.03 -21.90 -6.37
N PRO A 494 -3.95 -22.44 -5.56
CA PRO A 494 -4.96 -21.62 -4.88
C PRO A 494 -4.39 -20.46 -4.03
N VAL A 495 -3.20 -20.62 -3.45
CA VAL A 495 -2.55 -19.55 -2.69
C VAL A 495 -1.94 -18.50 -3.62
N ALA A 496 -1.26 -18.89 -4.68
CA ALA A 496 -0.80 -17.95 -5.71
C ALA A 496 -1.96 -17.12 -6.29
N ARG A 497 -3.13 -17.74 -6.50
CA ARG A 497 -4.35 -17.04 -6.96
C ARG A 497 -4.84 -15.99 -5.96
N MET A 498 -4.77 -16.30 -4.66
CA MET A 498 -5.13 -15.35 -3.59
C MET A 498 -4.08 -14.23 -3.46
N GLN A 499 -2.79 -14.57 -3.50
CA GLN A 499 -1.69 -13.60 -3.48
C GLN A 499 -1.78 -12.63 -4.67
N HIS A 500 -1.99 -13.16 -5.88
CA HIS A 500 -2.18 -12.34 -7.08
C HIS A 500 -3.36 -11.38 -6.92
N LEU A 501 -4.49 -11.82 -6.34
CA LEU A 501 -5.60 -10.93 -6.07
C LEU A 501 -5.22 -9.84 -5.05
N ASP A 502 -4.56 -10.20 -3.96
CA ASP A 502 -4.17 -9.27 -2.89
C ASP A 502 -3.16 -8.22 -3.39
N LEU A 503 -2.25 -8.57 -4.32
CA LEU A 503 -1.35 -7.58 -4.97
C LEU A 503 -2.11 -6.46 -5.70
N PHE A 504 -3.32 -6.74 -6.18
CA PHE A 504 -4.17 -5.80 -6.91
C PHE A 504 -5.39 -5.31 -6.11
N THR A 505 -5.55 -5.73 -4.86
CA THR A 505 -6.64 -5.26 -4.01
C THR A 505 -6.09 -4.87 -2.65
N TRP A 506 -5.91 -5.83 -1.74
CA TRP A 506 -5.48 -5.63 -0.36
C TRP A 506 -4.20 -4.81 -0.19
N LEU A 507 -3.13 -5.16 -0.94
CA LEU A 507 -1.82 -4.52 -0.79
C LEU A 507 -1.87 -3.03 -1.11
N ARG A 508 -2.42 -2.68 -2.27
CA ARG A 508 -2.48 -1.30 -2.78
C ARG A 508 -3.69 -0.50 -2.29
N GLY A 509 -4.70 -1.17 -1.73
CA GLY A 509 -5.92 -0.55 -1.21
C GLY A 509 -5.88 -0.23 0.28
N ASP A 510 -5.21 -1.09 1.07
CA ASP A 510 -5.14 -0.97 2.53
C ASP A 510 -3.69 -0.79 3.01
N ILE A 511 -2.85 -1.80 2.79
CA ILE A 511 -1.52 -1.89 3.40
C ILE A 511 -0.60 -0.72 3.01
N LEU A 512 -0.41 -0.49 1.72
CA LEU A 512 0.49 0.55 1.21
C LEU A 512 -0.10 1.96 1.37
N VAL A 513 -1.43 2.10 1.32
CA VAL A 513 -2.11 3.39 1.57
C VAL A 513 -1.89 3.78 3.02
N LYS A 514 -2.15 2.88 3.97
CA LYS A 514 -1.86 3.08 5.39
C LYS A 514 -0.38 3.42 5.60
N ALA A 515 0.53 2.63 5.02
CA ALA A 515 1.96 2.82 5.19
C ALA A 515 2.42 4.20 4.72
N ASP A 516 2.16 4.58 3.46
CA ASP A 516 2.59 5.87 2.90
C ASP A 516 1.86 7.04 3.58
N LYS A 517 0.53 6.99 3.71
CA LYS A 517 -0.24 8.12 4.24
C LYS A 517 0.08 8.43 5.70
N MET A 518 0.22 7.42 6.55
CA MET A 518 0.44 7.65 7.98
C MET A 518 1.87 8.09 8.29
N THR A 519 2.87 7.62 7.53
CA THR A 519 4.24 8.12 7.71
C THR A 519 4.43 9.49 7.06
N MET A 520 3.89 9.71 5.86
CA MET A 520 4.01 11.02 5.20
C MET A 520 3.19 12.11 5.88
N ALA A 521 2.12 11.79 6.61
CA ALA A 521 1.44 12.72 7.52
C ALA A 521 2.41 13.38 8.52
N ASN A 522 3.51 12.70 8.82
CA ASN A 522 4.58 13.16 9.69
C ASN A 522 5.88 13.44 8.92
N SER A 523 5.83 13.71 7.61
CA SER A 523 7.03 13.95 6.78
C SER A 523 8.13 12.87 6.95
N LEU A 524 7.72 11.62 7.12
CA LEU A 524 8.60 10.48 7.34
C LEU A 524 8.52 9.53 6.14
N GLU A 525 9.63 9.34 5.44
CA GLU A 525 9.69 8.34 4.38
C GLU A 525 9.68 6.94 4.97
N LEU A 526 8.75 6.11 4.51
CA LEU A 526 8.76 4.67 4.77
C LEU A 526 9.22 3.90 3.53
N ARG A 527 10.12 2.96 3.76
CA ARG A 527 10.71 2.05 2.77
C ARG A 527 10.32 0.61 3.07
N VAL A 528 10.06 -0.20 2.04
CA VAL A 528 9.48 -1.56 2.15
C VAL A 528 10.35 -2.60 1.43
N PRO A 529 11.47 -3.07 2.02
CA PRO A 529 12.40 -3.96 1.33
C PRO A 529 11.79 -5.28 0.84
N PHE A 530 10.70 -5.76 1.45
CA PHE A 530 10.00 -6.92 0.92
C PHE A 530 9.33 -6.67 -0.43
N LEU A 531 8.90 -5.44 -0.74
CA LEU A 531 8.28 -5.05 -2.01
C LEU A 531 9.29 -4.54 -3.04
N ASP A 532 10.45 -5.17 -3.04
CA ASP A 532 11.47 -4.99 -4.05
C ASP A 532 11.19 -5.93 -5.24
N SER A 533 11.39 -5.44 -6.48
CA SER A 533 11.18 -6.24 -7.68
C SER A 533 12.05 -7.51 -7.71
N GLU A 534 13.27 -7.46 -7.15
CA GLU A 534 14.15 -8.61 -7.06
C GLU A 534 13.67 -9.62 -6.01
N VAL A 535 13.19 -9.14 -4.86
CA VAL A 535 12.59 -10.00 -3.83
C VAL A 535 11.34 -10.68 -4.38
N PHE A 536 10.50 -9.93 -5.10
CA PHE A 536 9.32 -10.48 -5.77
C PHE A 536 9.68 -11.53 -6.81
N ALA A 537 10.71 -11.29 -7.64
CA ALA A 537 11.17 -12.24 -8.66
C ALA A 537 11.65 -13.58 -8.06
N VAL A 538 12.06 -13.61 -6.79
CA VAL A 538 12.34 -14.84 -6.03
C VAL A 538 11.07 -15.40 -5.41
N ALA A 539 10.26 -14.56 -4.76
CA ALA A 539 9.05 -14.97 -4.04
C ALA A 539 7.98 -15.60 -4.97
N GLU A 540 7.81 -15.07 -6.17
CA GLU A 540 6.81 -15.55 -7.13
C GLU A 540 7.09 -16.99 -7.63
N LYS A 541 8.33 -17.46 -7.46
CA LYS A 541 8.78 -18.81 -7.85
C LYS A 541 8.58 -19.86 -6.76
N ILE A 542 8.21 -19.47 -5.54
CA ILE A 542 8.11 -20.39 -4.41
C ILE A 542 6.92 -21.36 -4.63
N PRO A 543 7.10 -22.68 -4.46
CA PRO A 543 6.02 -23.64 -4.60
C PRO A 543 5.06 -23.65 -3.39
N TYR A 544 3.83 -24.13 -3.62
CA TYR A 544 2.73 -24.11 -2.65
C TYR A 544 3.09 -24.65 -1.25
N ASP A 545 3.75 -25.80 -1.19
CA ASP A 545 4.17 -26.46 0.05
C ASP A 545 5.26 -25.72 0.82
N GLN A 546 5.96 -24.80 0.14
CA GLN A 546 6.98 -23.93 0.69
C GLN A 546 6.42 -22.56 1.10
N LYS A 547 5.18 -22.24 0.72
CA LYS A 547 4.44 -21.07 1.23
C LYS A 547 3.71 -21.41 2.53
N ILE A 548 2.97 -22.52 2.53
CA ILE A 548 2.01 -22.85 3.59
C ILE A 548 2.12 -24.34 4.00
N THR A 549 2.13 -24.61 5.30
CA THR A 549 1.98 -25.96 5.87
C THR A 549 0.72 -26.08 6.74
N LYS A 550 0.50 -27.26 7.34
CA LYS A 550 -0.58 -27.45 8.32
C LYS A 550 -0.31 -26.72 9.64
N GLU A 551 0.93 -26.37 9.90
CA GLU A 551 1.39 -25.79 11.16
C GLU A 551 1.65 -24.29 11.00
N THR A 552 2.20 -23.85 9.86
CA THR A 552 2.70 -22.48 9.69
C THR A 552 2.45 -21.89 8.31
N THR A 553 2.60 -20.57 8.25
CA THR A 553 2.64 -19.77 7.02
C THR A 553 4.08 -19.26 6.80
N LYS A 554 4.38 -18.75 5.59
CA LYS A 554 5.73 -18.26 5.24
C LYS A 554 6.84 -19.29 5.45
N TYR A 555 6.59 -20.56 5.13
CA TYR A 555 7.51 -21.64 5.52
C TYR A 555 8.94 -21.41 5.01
N ALA A 556 9.12 -21.21 3.70
CA ALA A 556 10.44 -20.98 3.12
C ALA A 556 11.11 -19.70 3.63
N LEU A 557 10.34 -18.64 3.89
CA LEU A 557 10.87 -17.41 4.46
C LEU A 557 11.37 -17.65 5.90
N ARG A 558 10.60 -18.36 6.73
CA ARG A 558 11.04 -18.71 8.09
C ARG A 558 12.34 -19.52 8.06
N ARG A 559 12.46 -20.49 7.16
CA ARG A 559 13.69 -21.28 6.96
C ARG A 559 14.87 -20.41 6.51
N ALA A 560 14.64 -19.46 5.60
CA ALA A 560 15.67 -18.53 5.14
C ALA A 560 16.15 -17.56 6.23
N LEU A 561 15.30 -17.24 7.22
CA LEU A 561 15.59 -16.26 8.27
C LEU A 561 16.20 -16.87 9.54
N GLU A 562 16.38 -18.19 9.63
CA GLU A 562 16.89 -18.89 10.84
C GLU A 562 18.25 -18.34 11.32
N GLU A 563 19.10 -17.91 10.40
CA GLU A 563 20.42 -17.34 10.71
C GLU A 563 20.43 -15.81 10.78
N ILE A 564 19.30 -15.15 10.51
CA ILE A 564 19.19 -13.68 10.46
C ILE A 564 18.50 -13.14 11.72
N VAL A 565 17.43 -13.79 12.18
CA VAL A 565 16.62 -13.29 13.30
C VAL A 565 16.91 -14.04 14.60
N PRO A 566 16.73 -13.39 15.77
CA PRO A 566 16.83 -14.06 17.06
C PRO A 566 15.88 -15.28 17.18
N PRO A 567 16.31 -16.39 17.82
CA PRO A 567 15.53 -17.62 17.88
C PRO A 567 14.12 -17.49 18.48
N HIS A 568 13.90 -16.57 19.43
CA HIS A 568 12.60 -16.38 20.09
C HIS A 568 11.52 -15.83 19.15
N VAL A 569 11.90 -15.23 18.01
CA VAL A 569 10.98 -14.66 17.03
C VAL A 569 10.51 -15.69 15.98
N LEU A 570 11.35 -16.69 15.66
CA LEU A 570 11.13 -17.61 14.53
C LEU A 570 9.80 -18.37 14.56
N HIS A 571 9.32 -18.74 15.74
CA HIS A 571 8.10 -19.55 15.91
C HIS A 571 6.95 -18.76 16.54
N ARG A 572 7.12 -17.44 16.71
CA ARG A 572 6.10 -16.62 17.36
C ARG A 572 4.88 -16.45 16.44
N PRO A 573 3.65 -16.62 16.97
CA PRO A 573 2.45 -16.24 16.25
C PRO A 573 2.37 -14.71 16.11
N LYS A 574 2.00 -14.23 14.93
CA LYS A 574 1.79 -12.79 14.65
C LYS A 574 0.53 -12.31 15.36
N LEU A 575 0.60 -11.21 16.13
CA LEU A 575 -0.56 -10.61 16.81
C LEU A 575 -1.29 -9.60 15.91
N GLY A 576 -0.54 -8.89 15.05
CA GLY A 576 -1.06 -8.02 13.99
C GLY A 576 -1.75 -6.75 14.51
N PHE A 577 -0.98 -5.81 15.08
CA PHE A 577 -1.41 -4.51 15.64
C PHE A 577 -2.88 -4.46 16.10
N PRO A 578 -3.29 -5.31 17.06
CA PRO A 578 -4.69 -5.40 17.42
C PRO A 578 -5.13 -4.12 18.11
N VAL A 579 -6.20 -3.50 17.61
CA VAL A 579 -6.82 -2.34 18.25
C VAL A 579 -8.03 -2.83 19.06
N PRO A 580 -8.18 -2.44 20.34
CA PRO A 580 -9.28 -2.89 21.21
C PRO A 580 -10.63 -2.21 20.88
N LEU A 581 -10.92 -2.00 19.59
CA LEU A 581 -12.07 -1.26 19.10
C LEU A 581 -13.42 -1.86 19.55
N ARG A 582 -13.50 -3.19 19.60
CA ARG A 582 -14.67 -3.92 20.15
C ARG A 582 -14.99 -3.49 21.57
N HIS A 583 -13.97 -3.24 22.39
CA HIS A 583 -14.18 -2.85 23.77
C HIS A 583 -14.51 -1.37 23.86
N TRP A 584 -13.79 -0.52 23.14
CA TRP A 584 -13.97 0.93 23.20
C TRP A 584 -15.32 1.40 22.63
N LEU A 585 -15.79 0.82 21.51
CA LEU A 585 -17.12 1.16 20.97
C LEU A 585 -18.27 0.67 21.85
N ARG A 586 -18.03 -0.36 22.67
CA ARG A 586 -19.01 -0.89 23.63
C ARG A 586 -19.01 -0.10 24.94
N GLY A 587 -17.85 0.39 25.36
CA GLY A 587 -17.64 1.09 26.62
C GLY A 587 -17.78 2.62 26.49
N PRO A 588 -17.65 3.35 27.62
CA PRO A 588 -17.74 4.80 27.63
C PRO A 588 -16.62 5.50 26.84
N GLU A 589 -15.55 4.79 26.48
CA GLU A 589 -14.37 5.36 25.82
C GLU A 589 -14.70 5.91 24.43
N LEU A 590 -15.46 5.17 23.59
CA LEU A 590 -15.80 5.60 22.23
C LEU A 590 -17.30 5.53 21.91
N HIS A 591 -18.16 4.98 22.78
CA HIS A 591 -19.59 4.86 22.47
C HIS A 591 -20.24 6.21 22.18
N ASP A 592 -20.07 7.19 23.07
CA ASP A 592 -20.72 8.49 22.94
C ASP A 592 -20.13 9.31 21.79
N TRP A 593 -18.81 9.16 21.56
CA TRP A 593 -18.15 9.69 20.37
C TRP A 593 -18.78 9.12 19.08
N ALA A 594 -18.96 7.79 18.99
CA ALA A 594 -19.57 7.15 17.83
C ALA A 594 -21.03 7.59 17.64
N ALA A 595 -21.80 7.67 18.73
CA ALA A 595 -23.18 8.15 18.70
C ALA A 595 -23.28 9.60 18.17
N ALA A 596 -22.37 10.48 18.59
CA ALA A 596 -22.27 11.85 18.10
C ALA A 596 -21.94 11.90 16.60
N GLN A 597 -20.92 11.15 16.15
CA GLN A 597 -20.57 11.11 14.71
C GLN A 597 -21.73 10.63 13.85
N ILE A 598 -22.48 9.62 14.31
CA ILE A 598 -23.68 9.16 13.61
C ILE A 598 -24.73 10.28 13.58
N ALA A 599 -25.04 10.88 14.73
CA ALA A 599 -26.09 11.90 14.82
C ALA A 599 -25.81 13.12 13.94
N ASP A 600 -24.58 13.64 13.98
CA ASP A 600 -24.19 14.92 13.38
C ASP A 600 -23.90 14.83 11.88
N SER A 601 -23.58 13.64 11.36
CA SER A 601 -23.30 13.46 9.93
C SER A 601 -24.53 13.77 9.06
N GLN A 602 -24.32 14.45 7.93
CA GLN A 602 -25.35 14.78 6.92
C GLN A 602 -25.46 13.69 5.85
N THR A 603 -25.29 12.43 6.26
CA THR A 603 -25.23 11.27 5.37
C THR A 603 -26.59 10.61 5.13
N ASP A 604 -27.72 11.19 5.58
CA ASP A 604 -29.07 10.60 5.50
C ASP A 604 -29.50 10.18 4.07
N HIS A 605 -28.96 10.87 3.07
CA HIS A 605 -29.22 10.63 1.66
C HIS A 605 -28.45 9.41 1.11
N LEU A 606 -27.39 8.98 1.79
CA LEU A 606 -26.57 7.81 1.44
C LEU A 606 -26.81 6.64 2.40
N LEU A 607 -27.05 6.93 3.68
CA LEU A 607 -27.07 5.97 4.78
C LEU A 607 -28.37 5.99 5.58
N ASP A 608 -28.82 4.82 6.04
CA ASP A 608 -29.88 4.69 7.03
C ASP A 608 -29.32 4.82 8.45
N LYS A 609 -29.24 6.06 8.96
CA LYS A 609 -28.74 6.33 10.31
C LYS A 609 -29.53 5.65 11.42
N SER A 610 -30.82 5.37 11.22
CA SER A 610 -31.63 4.68 12.24
C SER A 610 -31.18 3.22 12.40
N ALA A 611 -30.91 2.53 11.29
CA ALA A 611 -30.33 1.18 11.30
C ALA A 611 -28.93 1.18 11.93
N ILE A 612 -28.11 2.19 11.66
CA ILE A 612 -26.75 2.32 12.21
C ILE A 612 -26.78 2.58 13.73
N LYS A 613 -27.69 3.44 14.22
CA LYS A 613 -27.90 3.64 15.66
C LYS A 613 -28.35 2.37 16.36
N ALA A 614 -29.28 1.62 15.77
CA ALA A 614 -29.70 0.32 16.31
C ALA A 614 -28.52 -0.68 16.34
N MET A 615 -27.65 -0.64 15.34
CA MET A 615 -26.43 -1.45 15.30
C MET A 615 -25.45 -1.10 16.42
N LEU A 616 -25.28 0.19 16.73
CA LEU A 616 -24.43 0.67 17.83
C LEU A 616 -24.97 0.19 19.19
N GLU A 617 -26.29 0.32 19.42
CA GLU A 617 -26.92 -0.13 20.67
C GLU A 617 -26.86 -1.66 20.83
N ALA A 618 -27.06 -2.42 19.75
CA ALA A 618 -26.90 -3.89 19.77
C ALA A 618 -25.46 -4.33 20.08
N HIS A 619 -24.48 -3.52 19.68
CA HIS A 619 -23.08 -3.75 20.05
C HIS A 619 -22.83 -3.47 21.53
N ARG A 620 -23.36 -2.33 22.03
CA ARG A 620 -23.27 -1.92 23.42
C ARG A 620 -23.85 -2.97 24.37
N SER A 621 -25.06 -3.46 24.07
CA SER A 621 -25.74 -4.50 24.86
C SER A 621 -24.98 -5.82 24.88
N GLY A 622 -24.12 -6.09 23.89
CA GLY A 622 -23.40 -7.34 23.72
C GLY A 622 -24.20 -8.43 23.00
N SER A 623 -25.33 -8.09 22.37
CA SER A 623 -26.13 -9.03 21.58
C SER A 623 -25.38 -9.55 20.35
N SER A 624 -24.51 -8.74 19.74
CA SER A 624 -23.68 -9.11 18.59
C SER A 624 -22.44 -8.21 18.46
N ASP A 625 -21.39 -8.72 17.83
CA ASP A 625 -20.21 -7.91 17.50
C ASP A 625 -20.42 -7.15 16.18
N HIS A 626 -20.45 -5.83 16.27
CA HIS A 626 -20.59 -4.92 15.14
C HIS A 626 -19.39 -3.98 15.00
N SER A 627 -18.33 -4.16 15.79
CA SER A 627 -17.20 -3.22 15.86
C SER A 627 -16.61 -2.87 14.50
N ARG A 628 -16.31 -3.89 13.68
CA ARG A 628 -15.78 -3.72 12.31
C ARG A 628 -16.72 -2.95 11.39
N ARG A 629 -18.03 -3.24 11.45
CA ARG A 629 -19.07 -2.63 10.61
C ARG A 629 -19.33 -1.18 10.99
N LEU A 630 -19.46 -0.93 12.29
CA LEU A 630 -19.59 0.41 12.84
C LEU A 630 -18.38 1.26 12.46
N TRP A 631 -17.18 0.72 12.58
CA TRP A 631 -15.95 1.43 12.19
C TRP A 631 -15.95 1.86 10.73
N THR A 632 -16.30 0.94 9.81
CA THR A 632 -16.42 1.27 8.38
C THR A 632 -17.37 2.44 8.12
N LEU A 633 -18.53 2.46 8.79
CA LEU A 633 -19.49 3.55 8.60
C LEU A 633 -19.07 4.85 9.28
N LEU A 634 -18.45 4.78 10.47
CA LEU A 634 -17.95 5.95 11.20
C LEU A 634 -16.83 6.66 10.44
N VAL A 635 -15.87 5.90 9.90
CA VAL A 635 -14.78 6.46 9.09
C VAL A 635 -15.35 7.16 7.85
N PHE A 636 -16.34 6.57 7.18
CA PHE A 636 -17.02 7.23 6.05
C PHE A 636 -17.75 8.51 6.48
N MET A 637 -18.48 8.51 7.60
CA MET A 637 -19.18 9.70 8.10
C MET A 637 -18.22 10.84 8.45
N ILE A 638 -17.04 10.53 8.99
CA ILE A 638 -16.00 11.52 9.27
C ILE A 638 -15.40 12.03 7.96
N TRP A 639 -15.11 11.13 7.02
CA TRP A 639 -14.63 11.48 5.69
C TRP A 639 -15.59 12.42 4.95
N HIS A 640 -16.88 12.10 4.94
CA HIS A 640 -17.92 12.93 4.35
C HIS A 640 -18.03 14.28 5.07
N GLY A 641 -17.91 14.28 6.39
CA GLY A 641 -17.81 15.49 7.22
C GLY A 641 -16.67 16.43 6.84
N ILE A 642 -15.55 15.89 6.34
CA ILE A 642 -14.36 16.65 5.94
C ILE A 642 -14.46 17.12 4.49
N PHE A 643 -14.74 16.20 3.55
CA PHE A 643 -14.59 16.46 2.12
C PHE A 643 -15.88 16.88 1.40
N VAL A 644 -17.05 16.76 2.04
CA VAL A 644 -18.35 17.04 1.41
C VAL A 644 -19.15 18.06 2.21
N GLU A 645 -19.25 17.85 3.53
CA GLU A 645 -20.06 18.73 4.39
C GLU A 645 -19.32 19.99 4.84
N ASP A 646 -17.98 19.99 4.77
CA ASP A 646 -17.10 21.00 5.37
C ASP A 646 -17.37 21.25 6.89
N ARG A 647 -18.00 20.27 7.56
CA ARG A 647 -18.38 20.31 8.97
C ARG A 647 -17.18 20.06 9.88
N ILE A 648 -16.27 19.19 9.45
CA ILE A 648 -15.07 18.82 10.18
C ILE A 648 -13.88 19.43 9.45
N LYS A 649 -13.19 20.36 10.11
CA LYS A 649 -11.95 20.99 9.59
C LYS A 649 -10.76 20.61 10.47
N PRO A 650 -10.04 19.53 10.14
CA PRO A 650 -8.85 19.14 10.89
C PRO A 650 -7.80 20.26 10.84
N GLN A 651 -7.19 20.56 11.98
CA GLN A 651 -6.10 21.53 12.04
C GLN A 651 -4.78 20.81 11.72
N ILE A 652 -4.38 20.86 10.46
CA ILE A 652 -3.15 20.23 9.99
C ILE A 652 -1.95 21.03 10.48
N GLN A 653 -1.17 20.44 11.40
CA GLN A 653 0.02 21.08 11.96
C GLN A 653 1.19 20.98 10.99
N GLU A 654 2.03 22.02 10.96
CA GLU A 654 3.32 22.02 10.27
C GLU A 654 4.47 22.02 11.30
N PRO A 655 4.75 20.87 11.93
CA PRO A 655 5.79 20.79 12.94
C PRO A 655 7.17 21.05 12.33
N THR A 656 7.95 21.91 12.99
CA THR A 656 9.39 22.02 12.72
C THR A 656 10.10 20.89 13.43
N TYR A 657 10.62 19.93 12.67
CA TYR A 657 11.33 18.80 13.25
C TYR A 657 12.80 19.15 13.55
N PRO A 658 13.34 18.74 14.71
CA PRO A 658 14.70 19.08 15.14
C PRO A 658 15.79 18.27 14.42
N VAL A 659 15.41 17.31 13.56
CA VAL A 659 16.35 16.46 12.83
C VAL A 659 17.11 17.31 11.81
N ARG A 660 18.28 17.78 12.23
CA ARG A 660 19.29 18.35 11.33
C ARG A 660 19.95 17.19 10.59
N LEU A 661 20.13 17.41 9.30
CA LEU A 661 20.74 16.49 8.34
C LEU A 661 22.12 16.02 8.83
#